data_AF-R1CTL6-F1
#
_entry.id   AF-R1CTL6-F1
#
_cell.length_a   1.000
_cell.length_b   1.000
_cell.length_c   1.000
_cell.angle_alpha   90.00
_cell.angle_beta   90.00
_cell.angle_gamma   90.00
#
_symmetry.space_group_name_H-M   'P 1'
#
loop_
_entity.id
_entity.type
_entity.pdbx_description
1 polymer ?
#
loop_
_entity_poly.entity_id
_entity_poly.type
_entity_poly.pdbx_seq_one_letter_code
_entity_poly.pdbx_strand_id
1 'polypeptide(L)'
;MSERTSIPDAKTLQRLRSDYGQAQSREAPVSVAMAQQEPHKEPGCVKKTHRYFCGSVKATSYTMLAMISFAALFWVPIIWYVIVPAILNMLAGATSVNIKSATMADPTATNMKVSAVVEINNAGPFGCDIDAFNATIHSPPEDSAPNGRPIGWMVVPPFTLKGNGPGIINPTTMVHVTDAAAFNKMAKGMLNGDDVPWRMTSEITVWSMGIPFSISIDKQTVFPPIELTNYATSNLEMSHGNTTTNQLVIDADVSFYSSSPMRLEGFGTIKAELYYSVAGNDPDLSPEARLRQGGPPIRDDHVKIGECHMYDYRVEQGMNTIQTKIFLDANYATGQSLGRWASEFDQTIVSWGPTNVSPFINGIWLGANGMPGSTITLYTATFVTAETLVTGYNPKTGEPCKVWDGSTESCDRGSTIMGMNPFKREWFIKDIVYDTYFEEEYEYDGTFMAKPVPGQEDVEVPFAGGTTVGNLFNIPAVDFTCSASKVLGRTFSKPGMWAGYPNHSPGVGLSYPPDDPNTTDVDENLQARLADDVIPVPPARVAADGTKIPTSYSLTMPVHPIPGMTAVPGAPDPPPPCIWGLKDLNPFDCCMTTIFTAAACKAAESGKKQITVRSSGSAVMIVDGVELNISTSIRMPVTYTKDVLQFDAIPPASYGVLGHVVDAGFGCDDLRFTGVSAR
;
A
#
# COMPACT_ATOMS: atom_id res chain seq x y z
N MET A 1 -14.48 39.54 12.73
CA MET A 1 -13.45 40.50 12.28
C MET A 1 -13.36 40.35 10.76
N SER A 2 -14.08 41.13 9.95
CA SER A 2 -13.97 42.55 9.61
C SER A 2 -12.87 42.86 8.57
N GLU A 3 -13.33 43.37 7.40
CA GLU A 3 -12.63 44.15 6.36
C GLU A 3 -11.59 43.42 5.48
N ARG A 4 -11.51 43.59 4.14
CA ARG A 4 -11.87 44.72 3.26
C ARG A 4 -12.07 44.27 1.81
N THR A 5 -13.14 44.75 1.19
CA THR A 5 -13.34 44.85 -0.26
C THR A 5 -12.51 46.01 -0.83
N SER A 6 -11.73 45.79 -1.89
CA SER A 6 -11.09 46.87 -2.67
C SER A 6 -11.62 46.92 -4.10
N ILE A 7 -12.24 48.05 -4.40
CA ILE A 7 -12.67 48.53 -5.71
C ILE A 7 -11.44 49.09 -6.44
N PRO A 8 -11.28 48.94 -7.77
CA PRO A 8 -10.19 49.58 -8.49
C PRO A 8 -10.37 51.12 -8.62
N ASP A 9 -9.22 51.81 -8.52
CA ASP A 9 -9.01 53.26 -8.41
C ASP A 9 -9.52 54.11 -9.61
N ALA A 10 -9.93 55.34 -9.29
CA ALA A 10 -10.57 56.34 -10.13
C ALA A 10 -9.69 56.90 -11.28
N LYS A 11 -8.39 56.59 -11.31
CA LYS A 11 -7.51 57.02 -12.41
C LYS A 11 -7.63 56.19 -13.70
N THR A 12 -8.15 54.97 -13.63
CA THR A 12 -8.21 54.09 -14.82
C THR A 12 -9.51 54.32 -15.63
N LEU A 13 -10.60 54.70 -14.96
CA LEU A 13 -11.86 55.09 -15.58
C LEU A 13 -11.81 56.46 -16.28
N GLN A 14 -10.78 57.27 -16.00
CA GLN A 14 -10.62 58.62 -16.56
C GLN A 14 -9.95 58.68 -17.94
N ARG A 15 -9.25 57.62 -18.39
CA ARG A 15 -8.63 57.58 -19.74
C ARG A 15 -9.58 57.16 -20.86
N LEU A 16 -10.68 56.48 -20.55
CA LEU A 16 -11.61 55.96 -21.56
C LEU A 16 -12.75 56.92 -21.93
N ARG A 17 -12.80 58.11 -21.30
CA ARG A 17 -13.80 59.16 -21.59
C ARG A 17 -13.26 60.33 -22.43
N SER A 18 -11.97 60.38 -22.79
CA SER A 18 -11.36 61.60 -23.35
C SER A 18 -11.49 61.83 -24.86
N ASP A 19 -11.81 60.84 -25.70
CA ASP A 19 -11.64 61.04 -27.15
C ASP A 19 -12.95 61.08 -27.96
N TYR A 20 -14.11 60.99 -27.30
CA TYR A 20 -15.43 61.13 -27.94
C TYR A 20 -16.18 62.36 -27.42
N GLY A 21 -15.94 63.54 -28.02
CA GLY A 21 -16.78 64.71 -27.77
C GLY A 21 -16.29 66.04 -28.34
N GLN A 22 -16.79 66.38 -29.54
CA GLN A 22 -17.16 67.72 -30.03
C GLN A 22 -16.04 68.78 -30.18
N ALA A 23 -15.71 69.25 -31.39
CA ALA A 23 -16.46 70.16 -32.26
C ALA A 23 -16.54 71.64 -31.78
N GLN A 24 -15.83 72.49 -32.54
CA GLN A 24 -16.14 73.86 -33.02
C GLN A 24 -15.52 75.15 -32.41
N SER A 25 -15.03 75.95 -33.38
CA SER A 25 -14.94 77.43 -33.48
C SER A 25 -13.72 78.13 -32.83
N ARG A 26 -13.10 79.20 -33.36
CA ARG A 26 -13.31 80.04 -34.56
C ARG A 26 -12.12 81.04 -34.72
N GLU A 27 -11.77 81.38 -35.96
CA GLU A 27 -11.38 82.73 -36.53
C GLU A 27 -10.16 83.52 -35.95
N ALA A 28 -9.40 84.38 -36.64
CA ALA A 28 -9.18 84.91 -38.02
C ALA A 28 -7.99 85.94 -37.89
N PRO A 29 -7.66 86.93 -38.78
CA PRO A 29 -8.18 87.33 -40.11
C PRO A 29 -7.12 87.85 -41.12
N VAL A 30 -7.62 88.54 -42.17
CA VAL A 30 -7.03 89.58 -43.06
C VAL A 30 -6.82 89.09 -44.51
N SER A 31 -7.32 89.70 -45.60
CA SER A 31 -8.29 90.78 -45.91
C SER A 31 -8.51 90.76 -47.46
N VAL A 32 -9.75 90.83 -47.99
CA VAL A 32 -10.50 91.99 -48.57
C VAL A 32 -10.46 92.14 -50.11
N ALA A 33 -11.67 92.21 -50.70
CA ALA A 33 -12.19 93.07 -51.81
C ALA A 33 -13.00 92.25 -52.86
N MET A 34 -14.35 92.24 -52.83
CA MET A 34 -15.35 93.18 -53.39
C MET A 34 -15.54 93.18 -54.92
N ALA A 35 -16.73 92.74 -55.39
CA ALA A 35 -17.62 93.30 -56.45
C ALA A 35 -18.62 92.20 -56.92
N GLN A 36 -19.96 92.33 -56.78
CA GLN A 36 -20.96 92.86 -57.75
C GLN A 36 -20.88 92.21 -59.15
N GLN A 37 -21.91 91.84 -59.92
CA GLN A 37 -23.38 91.71 -59.87
C GLN A 37 -23.76 90.99 -61.23
N GLU A 38 -24.98 90.43 -61.37
CA GLU A 38 -25.65 89.77 -62.54
C GLU A 38 -25.33 90.28 -64.00
N PRO A 39 -25.90 89.75 -65.12
CA PRO A 39 -26.55 88.47 -65.50
C PRO A 39 -26.07 87.91 -66.89
N HIS A 40 -26.82 86.94 -67.45
CA HIS A 40 -26.95 86.58 -68.89
C HIS A 40 -25.89 85.71 -69.61
N LYS A 41 -26.34 84.45 -69.81
CA LYS A 41 -26.36 83.63 -71.03
C LYS A 41 -25.75 84.21 -72.34
N GLU A 42 -24.79 83.40 -72.86
CA GLU A 42 -24.41 83.11 -74.27
C GLU A 42 -23.97 84.28 -75.18
N PRO A 43 -22.94 84.09 -76.05
CA PRO A 43 -22.90 83.02 -77.04
C PRO A 43 -21.51 82.46 -77.41
N GLY A 44 -21.47 81.40 -78.22
CA GLY A 44 -20.34 81.18 -79.14
C GLY A 44 -19.95 79.73 -79.40
N CYS A 45 -20.53 79.13 -80.43
CA CYS A 45 -19.94 77.97 -81.11
C CYS A 45 -18.56 78.32 -81.68
N VAL A 46 -17.52 77.52 -81.36
CA VAL A 46 -16.36 77.34 -82.24
C VAL A 46 -15.92 75.87 -82.23
N LYS A 47 -15.91 75.28 -83.43
CA LYS A 47 -15.37 73.94 -83.76
C LYS A 47 -13.85 73.91 -83.55
N LYS A 48 -13.33 72.81 -82.99
CA LYS A 48 -12.27 71.99 -83.64
C LYS A 48 -11.96 70.69 -82.90
N THR A 49 -12.12 69.60 -83.66
CA THR A 49 -11.26 68.40 -83.71
C THR A 49 -10.91 67.69 -82.41
N HIS A 50 -11.62 66.59 -82.11
CA HIS A 50 -11.00 65.26 -81.92
C HIS A 50 -12.06 64.19 -82.23
N ARG A 51 -11.81 63.40 -83.29
CA ARG A 51 -12.53 62.14 -83.53
C ARG A 51 -11.98 61.12 -82.53
N TYR A 52 -12.79 60.66 -81.57
CA TYR A 52 -12.76 59.28 -81.10
C TYR A 52 -14.18 58.86 -80.65
N PHE A 53 -14.69 57.87 -81.39
CA PHE A 53 -15.72 56.88 -81.05
C PHE A 53 -16.93 57.31 -80.20
N CYS A 54 -17.99 57.71 -80.91
CA CYS A 54 -19.35 57.28 -80.56
C CYS A 54 -19.44 55.75 -80.76
N GLY A 55 -19.12 54.98 -79.71
CA GLY A 55 -19.51 53.57 -79.62
C GLY A 55 -20.91 53.48 -79.02
N SER A 56 -21.84 52.83 -79.73
CA SER A 56 -23.21 52.62 -79.25
C SER A 56 -23.22 51.96 -77.87
N VAL A 57 -24.30 52.13 -77.10
CA VAL A 57 -24.53 51.48 -75.79
C VAL A 57 -24.30 49.94 -75.84
N LYS A 58 -24.38 49.34 -77.04
CA LYS A 58 -24.05 47.92 -77.27
C LYS A 58 -22.53 47.66 -77.30
N ALA A 59 -21.70 48.56 -77.84
CA ALA A 59 -20.25 48.39 -77.91
C ALA A 59 -19.56 48.53 -76.54
N THR A 60 -20.03 49.45 -75.69
CA THR A 60 -19.59 49.56 -74.29
C THR A 60 -20.07 48.39 -73.44
N SER A 61 -21.25 47.83 -73.73
CA SER A 61 -21.73 46.58 -73.11
C SER A 61 -20.85 45.39 -73.49
N TYR A 62 -20.46 45.21 -74.76
CA TYR A 62 -19.58 44.11 -75.17
C TYR A 62 -18.16 44.24 -74.63
N THR A 63 -17.59 45.44 -74.52
CA THR A 63 -16.25 45.62 -73.92
C THR A 63 -16.28 45.43 -72.41
N MET A 64 -17.35 45.85 -71.72
CA MET A 64 -17.53 45.58 -70.29
C MET A 64 -17.76 44.08 -70.02
N LEU A 65 -18.56 43.41 -70.86
CA LEU A 65 -18.79 41.97 -70.76
C LEU A 65 -17.54 41.16 -71.13
N ALA A 66 -16.74 41.62 -72.09
CA ALA A 66 -15.44 41.03 -72.42
C ALA A 66 -14.41 41.25 -71.30
N MET A 67 -14.37 42.43 -70.66
CA MET A 67 -13.53 42.67 -69.49
C MET A 67 -13.99 41.86 -68.28
N ILE A 68 -15.29 41.73 -68.03
CA ILE A 68 -15.83 40.89 -66.96
C ILE A 68 -15.56 39.41 -67.27
N SER A 69 -15.66 38.98 -68.53
CA SER A 69 -15.38 37.60 -68.94
C SER A 69 -13.89 37.28 -68.87
N PHE A 70 -13.03 38.22 -69.25
CA PHE A 70 -11.57 38.11 -69.10
C PHE A 70 -11.20 38.12 -67.62
N ALA A 71 -11.74 39.07 -66.84
CA ALA A 71 -11.58 39.09 -65.40
C ALA A 71 -12.07 37.79 -64.77
N ALA A 72 -13.22 37.25 -65.16
CA ALA A 72 -13.71 35.97 -64.67
C ALA A 72 -12.78 34.82 -65.09
N LEU A 73 -12.28 34.81 -66.32
CA LEU A 73 -11.37 33.77 -66.84
C LEU A 73 -10.05 33.69 -66.06
N PHE A 74 -9.54 34.82 -65.54
CA PHE A 74 -8.31 34.86 -64.74
C PHE A 74 -8.59 34.81 -63.24
N TRP A 75 -9.53 35.60 -62.73
CA TRP A 75 -9.85 35.68 -61.30
C TRP A 75 -10.58 34.44 -60.79
N VAL A 76 -11.48 33.81 -61.55
CA VAL A 76 -12.19 32.62 -61.06
C VAL A 76 -11.22 31.46 -60.81
N PRO A 77 -10.29 31.10 -61.72
CA PRO A 77 -9.27 30.10 -61.41
C PRO A 77 -8.33 30.51 -60.28
N ILE A 78 -7.87 31.77 -60.23
CA ILE A 78 -6.99 32.22 -59.13
C ILE A 78 -7.70 32.14 -57.78
N ILE A 79 -8.96 32.59 -57.71
CA ILE A 79 -9.75 32.53 -56.48
C ILE A 79 -9.95 31.07 -56.05
N TRP A 80 -10.34 30.17 -56.96
CA TRP A 80 -10.63 28.79 -56.62
C TRP A 80 -9.40 27.92 -56.35
N TYR A 81 -8.31 28.09 -57.09
CA TYR A 81 -7.13 27.22 -56.97
C TYR A 81 -6.05 27.76 -56.04
N VAL A 82 -6.04 29.07 -55.75
CA VAL A 82 -5.00 29.69 -54.90
C VAL A 82 -5.58 30.29 -53.63
N ILE A 83 -6.60 31.16 -53.74
CA ILE A 83 -7.11 31.92 -52.59
C ILE A 83 -7.94 31.03 -51.66
N VAL A 84 -8.91 30.27 -52.19
CA VAL A 84 -9.79 29.41 -51.40
C VAL A 84 -9.01 28.34 -50.62
N PRO A 85 -8.07 27.57 -51.22
CA PRO A 85 -7.25 26.62 -50.47
C PRO A 85 -6.38 27.29 -49.39
N ALA A 86 -5.85 28.49 -49.63
CA ALA A 86 -5.07 29.23 -48.63
C ALA A 86 -5.93 29.65 -47.43
N ILE A 87 -7.17 30.12 -47.68
CA ILE A 87 -8.13 30.44 -46.61
C ILE A 87 -8.54 29.18 -45.85
N LEU A 88 -8.81 28.07 -46.55
CA LEU A 88 -9.15 26.80 -45.91
C LEU A 88 -8.01 26.26 -45.04
N ASN A 89 -6.76 26.37 -45.48
CA ASN A 89 -5.59 26.03 -44.65
C ASN A 89 -5.45 26.96 -43.43
N MET A 90 -5.73 28.26 -43.58
CA MET A 90 -5.71 29.21 -42.46
C MET A 90 -6.82 28.89 -41.44
N LEU A 91 -8.03 28.58 -41.90
CA LEU A 91 -9.15 28.18 -41.05
C LEU A 91 -8.88 26.83 -40.38
N ALA A 92 -8.38 25.86 -41.14
CA ALA A 92 -7.95 24.57 -40.62
C ALA A 92 -6.87 24.76 -39.56
N GLY A 93 -5.91 25.67 -39.74
CA GLY A 93 -4.90 26.04 -38.74
C GLY A 93 -5.49 26.69 -37.48
N ALA A 94 -6.57 27.46 -37.61
CA ALA A 94 -7.25 28.13 -36.50
C ALA A 94 -8.22 27.24 -35.69
N THR A 95 -8.57 26.05 -36.19
CA THR A 95 -9.43 25.11 -35.44
C THR A 95 -8.74 24.64 -34.16
N SER A 96 -9.51 24.44 -33.08
CA SER A 96 -9.01 23.75 -31.88
C SER A 96 -9.75 22.43 -31.68
N VAL A 97 -9.01 21.42 -31.24
CA VAL A 97 -9.49 20.04 -31.07
C VAL A 97 -9.42 19.72 -29.58
N ASN A 98 -10.57 19.46 -28.97
CA ASN A 98 -10.70 19.11 -27.56
C ASN A 98 -11.27 17.70 -27.41
N ILE A 99 -10.61 16.85 -26.64
CA ILE A 99 -11.09 15.49 -26.34
C ILE A 99 -11.91 15.54 -25.06
N LYS A 100 -13.21 15.22 -25.13
CA LYS A 100 -14.10 15.22 -23.95
C LYS A 100 -14.03 13.92 -23.17
N SER A 101 -13.96 12.81 -23.88
CA SER A 101 -13.79 11.47 -23.32
C SER A 101 -13.17 10.56 -24.38
N ALA A 102 -12.50 9.52 -23.92
CA ALA A 102 -11.93 8.50 -24.79
C ALA A 102 -11.99 7.14 -24.11
N THR A 103 -12.20 6.09 -24.89
CA THR A 103 -12.14 4.69 -24.48
C THR A 103 -11.07 4.02 -25.31
N MET A 104 -10.07 3.48 -24.64
CA MET A 104 -9.05 2.62 -25.25
C MET A 104 -9.38 1.18 -24.93
N ALA A 105 -9.39 0.31 -25.94
CA ALA A 105 -9.78 -1.07 -25.77
C ALA A 105 -9.03 -2.06 -26.66
N ASP A 106 -9.08 -3.32 -26.24
CA ASP A 106 -8.63 -4.50 -26.99
C ASP A 106 -7.22 -4.34 -27.60
N PRO A 107 -6.19 -4.04 -26.78
CA PRO A 107 -4.82 -3.96 -27.27
C PRO A 107 -4.35 -5.32 -27.80
N THR A 108 -3.70 -5.28 -28.95
CA THR A 108 -2.99 -6.39 -29.59
C THR A 108 -1.49 -6.08 -29.59
N ALA A 109 -0.65 -6.91 -30.22
CA ALA A 109 0.78 -6.66 -30.30
C ALA A 109 1.16 -5.30 -30.95
N THR A 110 0.35 -4.80 -31.88
CA THR A 110 0.64 -3.56 -32.62
C THR A 110 -0.54 -2.61 -32.73
N ASN A 111 -1.74 -2.98 -32.29
CA ASN A 111 -2.95 -2.19 -32.53
C ASN A 111 -3.78 -2.06 -31.27
N MET A 112 -4.56 -0.99 -31.16
CA MET A 112 -5.52 -0.77 -30.07
C MET A 112 -6.75 -0.04 -30.62
N LYS A 113 -7.94 -0.39 -30.16
CA LYS A 113 -9.17 0.31 -30.51
C LYS A 113 -9.28 1.59 -29.69
N VAL A 114 -9.60 2.70 -30.35
CA VAL A 114 -9.85 3.99 -29.70
C VAL A 114 -11.21 4.51 -30.14
N SER A 115 -12.05 4.80 -29.16
CA SER A 115 -13.32 5.51 -29.36
C SER A 115 -13.27 6.80 -28.58
N ALA A 116 -13.41 7.95 -29.24
CA ALA A 116 -13.30 9.25 -28.58
C ALA A 116 -14.51 10.13 -28.88
N VAL A 117 -14.85 11.02 -27.95
CA VAL A 117 -15.75 12.14 -28.18
C VAL A 117 -14.89 13.38 -28.36
N VAL A 118 -14.83 13.90 -29.58
CA VAL A 118 -13.96 15.02 -29.96
C VAL A 118 -14.81 16.22 -30.33
N GLU A 119 -14.54 17.35 -29.68
CA GLU A 119 -15.13 18.65 -29.97
C GLU A 119 -14.14 19.47 -30.81
N ILE A 120 -14.56 19.84 -32.02
CA ILE A 120 -13.83 20.68 -32.96
C ILE A 120 -14.44 22.08 -32.90
N ASN A 121 -13.66 23.04 -32.43
CA ASN A 121 -14.06 24.44 -32.32
C ASN A 121 -13.44 25.28 -33.45
N ASN A 122 -14.09 26.40 -33.77
CA ASN A 122 -13.65 27.34 -34.81
C ASN A 122 -13.51 26.72 -36.21
N ALA A 123 -14.37 25.76 -36.55
CA ALA A 123 -14.40 25.09 -37.86
C ALA A 123 -14.70 26.01 -39.06
N GLY A 124 -14.95 27.29 -38.82
CA GLY A 124 -15.23 28.30 -39.83
C GLY A 124 -16.73 28.53 -40.07
N PRO A 125 -17.06 29.47 -40.98
CA PRO A 125 -18.44 29.89 -41.20
C PRO A 125 -19.25 28.96 -42.10
N PHE A 126 -18.59 28.02 -42.79
CA PHE A 126 -19.22 27.12 -43.76
C PHE A 126 -19.27 25.70 -43.21
N GLY A 127 -20.36 24.99 -43.47
CA GLY A 127 -20.41 23.55 -43.25
C GLY A 127 -19.56 22.83 -44.30
N CYS A 128 -18.91 21.74 -43.91
CA CYS A 128 -18.10 20.93 -44.81
C CYS A 128 -18.21 19.45 -44.47
N ASP A 129 -18.06 18.61 -45.49
CA ASP A 129 -17.90 17.16 -45.33
C ASP A 129 -16.42 16.82 -45.46
N ILE A 130 -15.92 15.96 -44.58
CA ILE A 130 -14.53 15.51 -44.57
C ILE A 130 -14.52 14.03 -44.86
N ASP A 131 -13.77 13.63 -45.90
CA ASP A 131 -13.60 12.23 -46.27
C ASP A 131 -12.77 11.48 -45.23
N ALA A 132 -12.79 10.14 -45.27
CA ALA A 132 -11.91 9.34 -44.43
C ALA A 132 -10.43 9.64 -44.75
N PHE A 133 -9.58 9.74 -43.73
CA PHE A 133 -8.15 10.05 -43.92
C PHE A 133 -7.25 9.30 -42.95
N ASN A 134 -5.99 9.13 -43.36
CA ASN A 134 -4.95 8.49 -42.56
C ASN A 134 -4.18 9.53 -41.76
N ALA A 135 -4.39 9.54 -40.45
CA ALA A 135 -3.70 10.42 -39.53
C ALA A 135 -2.45 9.75 -38.96
N THR A 136 -1.30 10.42 -39.06
CA THR A 136 -0.08 10.02 -38.35
C THR A 136 -0.04 10.69 -36.98
N ILE A 137 0.24 9.91 -35.94
CA ILE A 137 0.35 10.35 -34.54
C ILE A 137 1.83 10.47 -34.21
N HIS A 138 2.22 11.58 -33.58
CA HIS A 138 3.59 11.86 -33.17
C HIS A 138 3.70 11.88 -31.64
N SER A 139 4.87 11.47 -31.14
CA SER A 139 5.25 11.59 -29.75
C SER A 139 5.34 13.05 -29.30
N PRO A 140 5.40 13.32 -27.99
CA PRO A 140 5.83 14.62 -27.49
C PRO A 140 7.19 15.04 -28.09
N PRO A 141 7.46 16.35 -28.18
CA PRO A 141 8.75 16.87 -28.63
C PRO A 141 9.90 16.38 -27.74
N GLU A 142 11.02 16.03 -28.37
CA GLU A 142 12.27 15.68 -27.67
C GLU A 142 13.43 16.48 -28.25
N ASP A 143 14.54 16.63 -27.51
CA ASP A 143 15.73 17.37 -27.98
C ASP A 143 16.25 16.88 -29.35
N SER A 144 16.12 15.57 -29.59
CA SER A 144 16.52 14.92 -30.85
C SER A 144 15.44 14.94 -31.95
N ALA A 145 14.21 15.32 -31.60
CA ALA A 145 13.04 15.35 -32.49
C ALA A 145 12.07 16.46 -32.02
N PRO A 146 12.37 17.75 -32.32
CA PRO A 146 11.59 18.89 -31.83
C PRO A 146 10.14 18.91 -32.34
N ASN A 147 9.84 18.12 -33.37
CA ASN A 147 8.52 17.96 -33.95
C ASN A 147 7.76 16.71 -33.45
N GLY A 148 8.36 15.93 -32.55
CA GLY A 148 7.90 14.57 -32.22
C GLY A 148 8.35 13.55 -33.26
N ARG A 149 8.45 12.28 -32.86
CA ARG A 149 8.69 11.15 -33.77
C ARG A 149 7.36 10.47 -34.08
N PRO A 150 7.14 9.92 -35.29
CA PRO A 150 5.92 9.19 -35.61
C PRO A 150 5.83 7.92 -34.76
N ILE A 151 4.79 7.80 -33.93
CA ILE A 151 4.57 6.66 -33.03
C ILE A 151 3.55 5.66 -33.57
N GLY A 152 2.71 6.11 -34.50
CA GLY A 152 1.66 5.28 -35.08
C GLY A 152 0.78 6.06 -36.04
N TRP A 153 -0.26 5.39 -36.52
CA TRP A 153 -1.26 5.99 -37.41
C TRP A 153 -2.65 5.43 -37.13
N MET A 154 -3.68 6.16 -37.54
CA MET A 154 -5.08 5.75 -37.43
C MET A 154 -5.88 6.23 -38.63
N VAL A 155 -7.00 5.56 -38.93
CA VAL A 155 -7.93 6.01 -39.97
C VAL A 155 -9.08 6.76 -39.32
N VAL A 156 -9.20 8.05 -39.58
CA VAL A 156 -10.34 8.83 -39.09
C VAL A 156 -11.51 8.60 -40.06
N PRO A 157 -12.69 8.15 -39.59
CA PRO A 157 -13.86 7.95 -40.45
C PRO A 157 -14.38 9.30 -40.98
N PRO A 158 -15.16 9.31 -42.08
CA PRO A 158 -15.68 10.54 -42.64
C PRO A 158 -16.69 11.20 -41.68
N PHE A 159 -16.73 12.53 -41.66
CA PHE A 159 -17.66 13.28 -40.81
C PHE A 159 -18.02 14.65 -41.41
N THR A 160 -19.17 15.18 -40.97
CA THR A 160 -19.69 16.49 -41.40
C THR A 160 -19.55 17.51 -40.28
N LEU A 161 -18.99 18.67 -40.57
CA LEU A 161 -18.96 19.82 -39.68
C LEU A 161 -20.04 20.83 -40.06
N LYS A 162 -20.74 21.36 -39.05
CA LYS A 162 -21.70 22.45 -39.24
C LYS A 162 -20.96 23.79 -39.14
N GLY A 163 -21.32 24.73 -40.02
CA GLY A 163 -20.77 26.09 -39.95
C GLY A 163 -21.22 26.84 -38.68
N ASN A 164 -20.37 27.74 -38.18
CA ASN A 164 -20.64 28.64 -37.05
C ASN A 164 -20.93 27.97 -35.69
N GLY A 165 -20.43 26.76 -35.42
CA GLY A 165 -20.57 26.12 -34.11
C GLY A 165 -19.53 25.04 -33.81
N PRO A 166 -19.50 24.52 -32.57
CA PRO A 166 -18.68 23.37 -32.22
C PRO A 166 -19.18 22.13 -32.97
N GLY A 167 -18.29 21.45 -33.66
CA GLY A 167 -18.55 20.14 -34.26
C GLY A 167 -18.18 19.04 -33.28
N ILE A 168 -19.13 18.21 -32.88
CA ILE A 168 -18.86 17.03 -32.05
C ILE A 168 -18.81 15.81 -32.97
N ILE A 169 -17.72 15.06 -32.91
CA ILE A 169 -17.55 13.80 -33.62
C ILE A 169 -17.24 12.67 -32.63
N ASN A 170 -17.71 11.47 -32.95
CA ASN A 170 -17.50 10.28 -32.13
C ASN A 170 -16.74 9.20 -32.93
N PRO A 171 -15.47 9.44 -33.32
CA PRO A 171 -14.72 8.47 -34.08
C PRO A 171 -14.46 7.21 -33.26
N THR A 172 -14.72 6.06 -33.87
CA THR A 172 -14.23 4.75 -33.41
C THR A 172 -13.29 4.22 -34.47
N THR A 173 -12.02 4.02 -34.11
CA THR A 173 -10.98 3.59 -35.04
C THR A 173 -9.95 2.67 -34.38
N MET A 174 -9.10 2.06 -35.20
CA MET A 174 -7.93 1.32 -34.75
C MET A 174 -6.70 2.22 -34.87
N VAL A 175 -5.98 2.37 -33.77
CA VAL A 175 -4.64 2.96 -33.75
C VAL A 175 -3.62 1.85 -33.98
N HIS A 176 -2.77 2.03 -34.97
CA HIS A 176 -1.65 1.16 -35.29
C HIS A 176 -0.35 1.77 -34.75
N VAL A 177 0.26 1.11 -33.78
CA VAL A 177 1.50 1.54 -33.14
C VAL A 177 2.69 1.01 -33.93
N THR A 178 3.52 1.93 -34.42
CA THR A 178 4.73 1.62 -35.21
C THR A 178 6.01 1.71 -34.37
N ASP A 179 6.04 2.59 -33.36
CA ASP A 179 7.15 2.70 -32.40
C ASP A 179 6.62 2.43 -30.98
N ALA A 180 6.81 1.18 -30.54
CA ALA A 180 6.35 0.74 -29.23
C ALA A 180 7.05 1.46 -28.07
N ALA A 181 8.34 1.79 -28.19
CA ALA A 181 9.10 2.42 -27.12
C ALA A 181 8.70 3.88 -26.94
N ALA A 182 8.52 4.62 -28.05
CA ALA A 182 8.04 5.99 -27.99
C ALA A 182 6.59 6.08 -27.49
N PHE A 183 5.71 5.16 -27.92
CA PHE A 183 4.34 5.08 -27.39
C PHE A 183 4.35 4.77 -25.88
N ASN A 184 5.16 3.83 -25.43
CA ASN A 184 5.27 3.45 -24.02
C ASN A 184 5.69 4.65 -23.15
N LYS A 185 6.72 5.38 -23.56
CA LYS A 185 7.19 6.59 -22.86
C LYS A 185 6.10 7.65 -22.75
N MET A 186 5.35 7.86 -23.83
CA MET A 186 4.21 8.77 -23.86
C MET A 186 3.09 8.31 -22.91
N ALA A 187 2.69 7.04 -22.98
CA ALA A 187 1.64 6.46 -22.13
C ALA A 187 2.02 6.50 -20.63
N LYS A 188 3.30 6.30 -20.31
CA LYS A 188 3.81 6.42 -18.94
C LYS A 188 3.63 7.83 -18.37
N GLY A 189 3.89 8.88 -19.16
CA GLY A 189 3.59 10.25 -18.76
C GLY A 189 2.10 10.46 -18.46
N MET A 190 1.22 9.94 -19.32
CA MET A 190 -0.24 10.06 -19.14
C MET A 190 -0.74 9.39 -17.84
N LEU A 191 -0.18 8.23 -17.49
CA LEU A 191 -0.53 7.50 -16.25
C LEU A 191 0.00 8.20 -14.99
N ASN A 192 1.11 8.93 -15.09
CA ASN A 192 1.69 9.70 -13.99
C ASN A 192 0.98 11.03 -13.73
N GLY A 193 -0.05 11.37 -14.52
CA GLY A 193 -0.79 12.62 -14.39
C GLY A 193 -0.21 13.78 -15.20
N ASP A 194 0.76 13.53 -16.08
CA ASP A 194 1.32 14.58 -16.93
C ASP A 194 0.36 14.93 -18.09
N ASP A 195 0.25 16.21 -18.40
CA ASP A 195 -0.39 16.68 -19.63
C ASP A 195 0.48 16.33 -20.83
N VAL A 196 0.11 15.28 -21.55
CA VAL A 196 0.89 14.80 -22.69
C VAL A 196 0.34 15.38 -23.99
N PRO A 197 1.11 16.24 -24.69
CA PRO A 197 0.68 16.77 -25.97
C PRO A 197 0.73 15.68 -27.04
N TRP A 198 -0.37 15.50 -27.75
CA TRP A 198 -0.47 14.66 -28.93
C TRP A 198 -0.50 15.55 -30.17
N ARG A 199 0.40 15.29 -31.11
CA ARG A 199 0.39 15.94 -32.41
C ARG A 199 -0.07 14.94 -33.47
N MET A 200 -0.99 15.38 -34.31
CA MET A 200 -1.57 14.62 -35.40
C MET A 200 -1.34 15.35 -36.71
N THR A 201 -0.80 14.66 -37.71
CA THR A 201 -0.58 15.20 -39.05
C THR A 201 -1.28 14.35 -40.11
N SER A 202 -1.94 14.97 -41.08
CA SER A 202 -2.58 14.29 -42.20
C SER A 202 -2.72 15.22 -43.40
N GLU A 203 -2.87 14.64 -44.59
CA GLU A 203 -3.53 15.30 -45.72
C GLU A 203 -4.99 14.85 -45.74
N ILE A 204 -5.93 15.79 -45.91
CA ILE A 204 -7.36 15.50 -45.91
C ILE A 204 -8.04 16.13 -47.12
N THR A 205 -9.18 15.56 -47.52
CA THR A 205 -10.07 16.13 -48.53
C THR A 205 -11.30 16.69 -47.86
N VAL A 206 -11.53 18.00 -48.03
CA VAL A 206 -12.68 18.73 -47.51
C VAL A 206 -13.59 19.12 -48.65
N TRP A 207 -14.85 18.74 -48.55
CA TRP A 207 -15.91 19.12 -49.46
C TRP A 207 -16.65 20.33 -48.88
N SER A 208 -16.57 21.46 -49.60
CA SER A 208 -17.34 22.65 -49.27
C SER A 208 -18.11 23.07 -50.52
N MET A 209 -19.43 23.26 -50.37
CA MET A 209 -20.34 23.59 -51.48
C MET A 209 -20.23 22.63 -52.68
N GLY A 210 -19.93 21.34 -52.43
CA GLY A 210 -19.80 20.31 -53.46
C GLY A 210 -18.47 20.31 -54.23
N ILE A 211 -17.49 21.11 -53.82
CA ILE A 211 -16.15 21.17 -54.43
C ILE A 211 -15.12 20.55 -53.46
N PRO A 212 -14.27 19.62 -53.92
CA PRO A 212 -13.23 19.02 -53.08
C PRO A 212 -11.99 19.90 -53.02
N PHE A 213 -11.44 20.07 -51.81
CA PHE A 213 -10.19 20.75 -51.54
C PHE A 213 -9.25 19.83 -50.76
N SER A 214 -8.01 19.70 -51.22
CA SER A 214 -6.96 19.03 -50.45
C SER A 214 -6.29 20.02 -49.51
N ILE A 215 -6.29 19.72 -48.21
CA ILE A 215 -5.65 20.55 -47.18
C ILE A 215 -4.77 19.68 -46.27
N SER A 216 -3.70 20.27 -45.75
CA SER A 216 -2.85 19.61 -44.75
C SER A 216 -3.30 20.02 -43.35
N ILE A 217 -3.48 19.03 -42.48
CA ILE A 217 -3.77 19.23 -41.07
C ILE A 217 -2.53 18.90 -40.27
N ASP A 218 -2.16 19.83 -39.39
CA ASP A 218 -1.19 19.65 -38.33
C ASP A 218 -1.81 20.20 -37.05
N LYS A 219 -2.19 19.30 -36.14
CA LYS A 219 -2.95 19.65 -34.94
C LYS A 219 -2.33 19.06 -33.71
N GLN A 220 -2.21 19.91 -32.70
CA GLN A 220 -1.81 19.52 -31.37
C GLN A 220 -3.01 19.60 -30.44
N THR A 221 -3.21 18.55 -29.65
CA THR A 221 -4.20 18.49 -28.57
C THR A 221 -3.53 17.91 -27.33
N VAL A 222 -4.11 18.16 -26.16
CA VAL A 222 -3.65 17.56 -24.91
C VAL A 222 -4.62 16.45 -24.56
N PHE A 223 -4.12 15.24 -24.41
CA PHE A 223 -4.93 14.17 -23.84
C PHE A 223 -5.10 14.40 -22.35
N PRO A 224 -6.33 14.29 -21.80
CA PRO A 224 -6.52 14.35 -20.36
C PRO A 224 -5.63 13.32 -19.64
N PRO A 225 -5.01 13.67 -18.51
CA PRO A 225 -4.25 12.70 -17.72
C PRO A 225 -5.16 11.56 -17.25
N ILE A 226 -4.61 10.35 -17.13
CA ILE A 226 -5.35 9.20 -16.57
C ILE A 226 -5.28 9.19 -15.03
N GLU A 227 -4.16 9.70 -14.48
CA GLU A 227 -3.81 9.80 -13.05
C GLU A 227 -4.54 8.80 -12.13
N LEU A 228 -3.86 7.69 -11.86
CA LEU A 228 -4.36 6.65 -10.97
C LEU A 228 -3.74 6.83 -9.58
N THR A 229 -4.58 7.05 -8.58
CA THR A 229 -4.14 7.36 -7.20
C THR A 229 -4.82 6.47 -6.17
N ASN A 230 -4.31 6.49 -4.93
CA ASN A 230 -4.89 5.79 -3.78
C ASN A 230 -5.05 4.28 -3.98
N TYR A 231 -4.02 3.63 -4.52
CA TYR A 231 -3.98 2.17 -4.62
C TYR A 231 -4.00 1.54 -3.22
N ALA A 232 -5.01 0.72 -2.97
CA ALA A 232 -5.16 -0.04 -1.74
C ALA A 232 -5.52 -1.48 -2.05
N THR A 233 -4.92 -2.41 -1.30
CA THR A 233 -5.27 -3.84 -1.36
C THR A 233 -6.11 -4.21 -0.14
N SER A 234 -7.18 -4.96 -0.35
CA SER A 234 -8.14 -5.36 0.69
C SER A 234 -8.66 -6.78 0.45
N ASN A 235 -9.44 -7.32 1.39
CA ASN A 235 -10.09 -8.63 1.29
C ASN A 235 -9.14 -9.80 0.96
N LEU A 236 -7.92 -9.73 1.48
CA LEU A 236 -6.90 -10.77 1.34
C LEU A 236 -7.45 -12.12 1.85
N GLU A 237 -7.45 -13.12 0.98
CA GLU A 237 -7.89 -14.48 1.26
C GLU A 237 -6.88 -15.47 0.70
N MET A 238 -6.29 -16.28 1.57
CA MET A 238 -5.38 -17.34 1.15
C MET A 238 -6.17 -18.49 0.49
N SER A 239 -5.95 -18.70 -0.80
CA SER A 239 -6.71 -19.67 -1.59
C SER A 239 -6.11 -21.07 -1.51
N HIS A 240 -4.84 -21.21 -1.90
CA HIS A 240 -4.09 -22.48 -1.88
C HIS A 240 -2.58 -22.25 -2.05
N GLY A 241 -1.79 -23.27 -1.70
CA GLY A 241 -0.38 -23.37 -2.09
C GLY A 241 -0.20 -24.24 -3.34
N ASN A 242 0.70 -23.83 -4.24
CA ASN A 242 1.08 -24.62 -5.40
C ASN A 242 2.53 -25.10 -5.25
N THR A 243 2.71 -26.37 -4.92
CA THR A 243 4.03 -27.01 -4.75
C THR A 243 4.81 -27.17 -6.07
N THR A 244 4.12 -27.14 -7.22
CA THR A 244 4.79 -27.25 -8.53
C THR A 244 5.50 -25.95 -8.89
N THR A 245 4.87 -24.81 -8.64
CA THR A 245 5.48 -23.49 -8.87
C THR A 245 6.15 -22.91 -7.64
N ASN A 246 6.01 -23.58 -6.49
CA ASN A 246 6.44 -23.12 -5.17
C ASN A 246 5.89 -21.72 -4.83
N GLN A 247 4.59 -21.54 -5.03
CA GLN A 247 3.89 -20.26 -4.85
C GLN A 247 2.70 -20.37 -3.93
N LEU A 248 2.47 -19.32 -3.15
CA LEU A 248 1.25 -19.10 -2.39
C LEU A 248 0.27 -18.26 -3.20
N VAL A 249 -0.97 -18.72 -3.34
CA VAL A 249 -2.02 -18.01 -4.09
C VAL A 249 -2.97 -17.33 -3.11
N ILE A 250 -3.16 -16.02 -3.30
CA ILE A 250 -4.01 -15.15 -2.49
C ILE A 250 -5.02 -14.46 -3.41
N ASP A 251 -6.31 -14.56 -3.08
CA ASP A 251 -7.36 -13.72 -3.66
C ASP A 251 -7.38 -12.36 -2.93
N ALA A 252 -7.49 -11.26 -3.67
CA ALA A 252 -7.52 -9.92 -3.09
C ALA A 252 -8.31 -8.95 -3.96
N ASP A 253 -8.82 -7.87 -3.36
CA ASP A 253 -9.42 -6.76 -4.07
C ASP A 253 -8.46 -5.56 -4.07
N VAL A 254 -8.16 -5.03 -5.26
CA VAL A 254 -7.38 -3.81 -5.43
C VAL A 254 -8.31 -2.68 -5.80
N SER A 255 -8.30 -1.60 -5.02
CA SER A 255 -9.05 -0.38 -5.31
C SER A 255 -8.12 0.79 -5.62
N PHE A 256 -8.56 1.66 -6.52
CA PHE A 256 -7.85 2.89 -6.88
C PHE A 256 -8.82 3.94 -7.43
N TYR A 257 -8.42 5.20 -7.38
CA TYR A 257 -9.18 6.33 -7.92
C TYR A 257 -8.59 6.78 -9.26
N SER A 258 -9.46 6.99 -10.25
CA SER A 258 -9.13 7.62 -11.53
C SER A 258 -9.81 8.98 -11.61
N SER A 259 -9.04 10.05 -11.78
CA SER A 259 -9.60 11.40 -11.99
C SER A 259 -10.05 11.62 -13.44
N SER A 260 -9.66 10.73 -14.34
CA SER A 260 -9.75 10.92 -15.78
C SER A 260 -11.12 10.60 -16.38
N PRO A 261 -11.58 11.37 -17.38
CA PRO A 261 -12.71 10.99 -18.24
C PRO A 261 -12.36 9.85 -19.21
N MET A 262 -11.09 9.38 -19.24
CA MET A 262 -10.66 8.26 -20.07
C MET A 262 -11.05 6.92 -19.46
N ARG A 263 -11.44 5.98 -20.32
CA ARG A 263 -11.77 4.60 -19.96
C ARG A 263 -10.81 3.62 -20.59
N LEU A 264 -10.43 2.60 -19.83
CA LEU A 264 -9.68 1.44 -20.33
C LEU A 264 -10.59 0.23 -20.21
N GLU A 265 -10.78 -0.52 -21.30
CA GLU A 265 -11.67 -1.70 -21.33
C GLU A 265 -11.08 -2.82 -22.20
N GLY A 266 -11.44 -4.07 -21.97
CA GLY A 266 -11.02 -5.17 -22.86
C GLY A 266 -9.52 -5.48 -22.85
N PHE A 267 -8.80 -5.11 -21.78
CA PHE A 267 -7.37 -5.46 -21.61
C PHE A 267 -7.16 -6.92 -21.19
N GLY A 268 -8.24 -7.65 -20.91
CA GLY A 268 -8.20 -9.02 -20.41
C GLY A 268 -7.53 -9.09 -19.03
N THR A 269 -6.72 -10.12 -18.82
CA THR A 269 -5.93 -10.27 -17.59
C THR A 269 -4.64 -9.46 -17.68
N ILE A 270 -4.49 -8.49 -16.78
CA ILE A 270 -3.23 -7.75 -16.61
C ILE A 270 -2.37 -8.45 -15.56
N LYS A 271 -1.10 -8.67 -15.90
CA LYS A 271 -0.07 -9.14 -14.96
C LYS A 271 0.84 -8.00 -14.54
N ALA A 272 1.04 -7.83 -13.24
CA ALA A 272 2.04 -6.95 -12.67
C ALA A 272 3.01 -7.75 -11.80
N GLU A 273 4.30 -7.52 -11.93
CA GLU A 273 5.29 -8.07 -11.02
C GLU A 273 5.30 -7.30 -9.71
N LEU A 274 5.52 -8.01 -8.61
CA LEU A 274 5.54 -7.47 -7.25
C LEU A 274 6.97 -7.53 -6.71
N TYR A 275 7.43 -6.40 -6.18
CA TYR A 275 8.75 -6.21 -5.62
C TYR A 275 8.65 -5.71 -4.17
N TYR A 276 9.53 -6.20 -3.33
CA TYR A 276 9.56 -5.88 -1.91
C TYR A 276 11.00 -5.65 -1.43
N SER A 277 11.20 -4.56 -0.69
CA SER A 277 12.45 -4.30 0.03
C SER A 277 12.26 -4.61 1.51
N VAL A 278 13.03 -5.56 2.04
CA VAL A 278 13.00 -5.92 3.47
C VAL A 278 13.52 -4.76 4.34
N ALA A 279 14.60 -4.11 3.91
CA ALA A 279 15.16 -2.96 4.63
C ALA A 279 14.25 -1.72 4.51
N GLY A 280 13.71 -1.47 3.31
CA GLY A 280 12.83 -0.34 3.05
C GLY A 280 11.45 -0.44 3.73
N ASN A 281 11.09 -1.62 4.25
CA ASN A 281 9.87 -1.88 5.02
C ASN A 281 10.13 -2.17 6.51
N ASP A 282 11.28 -1.77 7.04
CA ASP A 282 11.58 -1.91 8.47
C ASP A 282 10.45 -1.27 9.34
N PRO A 283 9.87 -2.01 10.30
CA PRO A 283 8.84 -1.52 11.20
C PRO A 283 9.23 -0.25 11.99
N ASP A 284 10.52 -0.05 12.24
CA ASP A 284 11.02 1.10 13.02
C ASP A 284 11.10 2.39 12.16
N LEU A 285 10.89 2.30 10.84
CA LEU A 285 10.83 3.47 9.95
C LEU A 285 9.47 4.17 9.98
N SER A 286 9.49 5.50 9.89
CA SER A 286 8.27 6.29 9.67
C SER A 286 7.61 5.96 8.32
N PRO A 287 6.29 6.18 8.14
CA PRO A 287 5.61 5.93 6.87
C PRO A 287 6.26 6.64 5.66
N GLU A 288 6.72 7.88 5.84
CA GLU A 288 7.41 8.64 4.79
C GLU A 288 8.77 8.04 4.44
N ALA A 289 9.55 7.64 5.45
CA ALA A 289 10.83 6.98 5.24
C ALA A 289 10.65 5.62 4.54
N ARG A 290 9.59 4.88 4.90
CA ARG A 290 9.21 3.61 4.27
C ARG A 290 8.85 3.79 2.81
N LEU A 291 8.06 4.80 2.46
CA LEU A 291 7.74 5.08 1.06
C LEU A 291 9.00 5.49 0.27
N ARG A 292 9.90 6.27 0.87
CA ARG A 292 11.15 6.68 0.22
C ARG A 292 12.10 5.51 -0.05
N GLN A 293 12.24 4.60 0.92
CA GLN A 293 13.17 3.48 0.85
C GLN A 293 12.56 2.23 0.21
N GLY A 294 11.34 1.85 0.59
CA GLY A 294 10.64 0.68 0.04
C GLY A 294 9.82 0.96 -1.22
N GLY A 295 9.47 2.22 -1.51
CA GLY A 295 8.73 2.60 -2.73
C GLY A 295 9.63 2.75 -3.96
N PRO A 296 9.05 3.17 -5.12
CA PRO A 296 9.77 3.31 -6.37
C PRO A 296 10.87 4.40 -6.32
N PRO A 297 11.88 4.35 -7.21
CA PRO A 297 12.10 3.32 -8.24
C PRO A 297 12.54 1.98 -7.64
N ILE A 298 12.46 0.90 -8.43
CA ILE A 298 13.04 -0.41 -8.07
C ILE A 298 14.56 -0.26 -8.01
N ARG A 299 15.16 -0.74 -6.92
CA ARG A 299 16.59 -0.69 -6.61
C ARG A 299 17.12 -2.10 -6.34
N ASP A 300 18.42 -2.22 -6.11
CA ASP A 300 19.08 -3.52 -5.89
C ASP A 300 18.58 -4.26 -4.64
N ASP A 301 18.01 -3.55 -3.66
CA ASP A 301 17.43 -4.13 -2.44
C ASP A 301 15.97 -4.61 -2.62
N HIS A 302 15.34 -4.32 -3.75
CA HIS A 302 14.02 -4.84 -4.10
C HIS A 302 14.10 -6.24 -4.68
N VAL A 303 13.49 -7.19 -3.98
CA VAL A 303 13.40 -8.59 -4.41
C VAL A 303 12.01 -8.84 -5.02
N LYS A 304 11.95 -9.53 -6.16
CA LYS A 304 10.67 -10.00 -6.71
C LYS A 304 10.04 -11.00 -5.73
N ILE A 305 8.85 -10.69 -5.25
CA ILE A 305 8.08 -11.53 -4.32
C ILE A 305 6.94 -12.27 -5.00
N GLY A 306 6.65 -11.97 -6.27
CA GLY A 306 5.61 -12.65 -7.01
C GLY A 306 5.00 -11.81 -8.13
N GLU A 307 3.77 -12.17 -8.50
CA GLU A 307 2.99 -11.54 -9.55
C GLU A 307 1.53 -11.35 -9.12
N CYS A 308 0.93 -10.24 -9.53
CA CYS A 308 -0.50 -9.95 -9.36
C CYS A 308 -1.19 -10.04 -10.72
N HIS A 309 -2.26 -10.83 -10.78
CA HIS A 309 -3.15 -10.96 -11.92
C HIS A 309 -4.44 -10.21 -11.65
N MET A 310 -4.65 -9.10 -12.36
CA MET A 310 -5.89 -8.32 -12.37
C MET A 310 -6.80 -8.84 -13.48
N TYR A 311 -7.95 -9.41 -13.12
CA TYR A 311 -8.90 -9.95 -14.09
C TYR A 311 -9.86 -8.87 -14.58
N ASP A 312 -10.26 -8.96 -15.85
CA ASP A 312 -11.20 -8.04 -16.49
C ASP A 312 -10.87 -6.57 -16.25
N TYR A 313 -9.60 -6.21 -16.44
CA TYR A 313 -9.09 -4.89 -16.07
C TYR A 313 -9.85 -3.79 -16.80
N ARG A 314 -10.52 -2.95 -15.99
CA ARG A 314 -11.31 -1.82 -16.43
C ARG A 314 -10.98 -0.60 -15.59
N VAL A 315 -10.86 0.54 -16.26
CA VAL A 315 -10.71 1.84 -15.61
C VAL A 315 -11.85 2.72 -16.04
N GLU A 316 -12.61 3.23 -15.07
CA GLU A 316 -13.60 4.27 -15.23
C GLU A 316 -13.27 5.46 -14.34
N GLN A 317 -13.86 6.62 -14.64
CA GLN A 317 -13.75 7.79 -13.78
C GLN A 317 -14.34 7.51 -12.39
N GLY A 318 -13.62 7.86 -11.34
CA GLY A 318 -14.03 7.65 -9.95
C GLY A 318 -13.33 6.45 -9.31
N MET A 319 -14.02 5.81 -8.36
CA MET A 319 -13.50 4.65 -7.63
C MET A 319 -13.64 3.38 -8.48
N ASN A 320 -12.53 2.66 -8.64
CA ASN A 320 -12.49 1.36 -9.30
C ASN A 320 -12.08 0.30 -8.26
N THR A 321 -12.71 -0.88 -8.34
CA THR A 321 -12.33 -2.05 -7.55
C THR A 321 -12.19 -3.23 -8.50
N ILE A 322 -11.04 -3.89 -8.47
CA ILE A 322 -10.70 -5.00 -9.35
C ILE A 322 -10.39 -6.23 -8.50
N GLN A 323 -10.97 -7.36 -8.87
CA GLN A 323 -10.62 -8.65 -8.28
C GLN A 323 -9.29 -9.12 -8.83
N THR A 324 -8.41 -9.54 -7.93
CA THR A 324 -7.04 -9.92 -8.25
C THR A 324 -6.67 -11.26 -7.63
N LYS A 325 -5.77 -11.97 -8.30
CA LYS A 325 -5.06 -13.10 -7.72
C LYS A 325 -3.58 -12.78 -7.63
N ILE A 326 -3.03 -12.89 -6.44
CA ILE A 326 -1.62 -12.68 -6.15
C ILE A 326 -0.96 -14.04 -6.02
N PHE A 327 0.10 -14.26 -6.79
CA PHE A 327 0.94 -15.44 -6.77
C PHE A 327 2.26 -15.03 -6.12
N LEU A 328 2.42 -15.35 -4.84
CA LEU A 328 3.63 -15.02 -4.08
C LEU A 328 4.65 -16.16 -4.18
N ASP A 329 5.86 -15.85 -4.59
CA ASP A 329 6.96 -16.80 -4.64
C ASP A 329 7.43 -17.14 -3.23
N ALA A 330 7.63 -18.42 -2.92
CA ALA A 330 8.12 -18.83 -1.60
C ALA A 330 9.62 -18.51 -1.44
N ASN A 331 9.90 -17.27 -1.02
CA ASN A 331 11.25 -16.78 -0.78
C ASN A 331 11.32 -15.95 0.53
N TYR A 332 12.54 -15.59 0.94
CA TYR A 332 12.78 -14.85 2.19
C TYR A 332 12.03 -13.51 2.25
N ALA A 333 12.05 -12.73 1.17
CA ALA A 333 11.38 -11.42 1.13
C ALA A 333 9.85 -11.55 1.25
N THR A 334 9.27 -12.57 0.61
CA THR A 334 7.85 -12.91 0.76
C THR A 334 7.50 -13.28 2.20
N GLY A 335 8.32 -14.13 2.84
CA GLY A 335 8.12 -14.52 4.23
C GLY A 335 8.22 -13.35 5.21
N GLN A 336 9.14 -12.41 4.97
CA GLN A 336 9.24 -11.16 5.72
C GLN A 336 8.01 -10.26 5.51
N SER A 337 7.54 -10.12 4.26
CA SER A 337 6.36 -9.32 3.93
C SER A 337 5.10 -9.88 4.62
N LEU A 338 4.85 -11.18 4.51
CA LEU A 338 3.70 -11.83 5.14
C LEU A 338 3.78 -11.81 6.67
N GLY A 339 4.95 -12.07 7.24
CA GLY A 339 5.14 -12.05 8.69
C GLY A 339 4.95 -10.66 9.31
N ARG A 340 5.41 -9.61 8.62
CA ARG A 340 5.16 -8.23 9.06
C ARG A 340 3.69 -7.83 8.91
N TRP A 341 3.05 -8.20 7.80
CA TRP A 341 1.61 -8.01 7.62
C TRP A 341 0.80 -8.70 8.73
N ALA A 342 1.16 -9.94 9.07
CA ALA A 342 0.57 -10.72 10.16
C ALA A 342 0.84 -10.14 11.56
N SER A 343 1.86 -9.31 11.69
CA SER A 343 2.22 -8.56 12.90
C SER A 343 1.59 -7.15 12.91
N GLU A 344 0.56 -6.93 12.09
CA GLU A 344 -0.20 -5.67 12.01
C GLU A 344 0.59 -4.48 11.45
N PHE A 345 1.74 -4.72 10.80
CA PHE A 345 2.52 -3.64 10.20
C PHE A 345 2.11 -3.36 8.76
N ASP A 346 1.85 -2.09 8.46
CA ASP A 346 1.63 -1.61 7.10
C ASP A 346 2.87 -1.79 6.22
N GLN A 347 2.68 -2.39 5.05
CA GLN A 347 3.71 -2.68 4.08
C GLN A 347 3.57 -1.82 2.82
N THR A 348 4.72 -1.51 2.20
CA THR A 348 4.81 -0.90 0.88
C THR A 348 5.31 -1.96 -0.11
N ILE A 349 4.47 -2.30 -1.08
CA ILE A 349 4.81 -3.22 -2.18
C ILE A 349 4.92 -2.42 -3.47
N VAL A 350 6.04 -2.56 -4.19
CA VAL A 350 6.20 -1.93 -5.50
C VAL A 350 5.65 -2.87 -6.56
N SER A 351 4.79 -2.35 -7.43
CA SER A 351 4.26 -3.10 -8.55
C SER A 351 4.72 -2.50 -9.88
N TRP A 352 5.08 -3.38 -10.80
CA TRP A 352 5.53 -3.03 -12.14
C TRP A 352 4.74 -3.82 -13.19
N GLY A 353 4.07 -3.13 -14.12
CA GLY A 353 3.27 -3.80 -15.15
C GLY A 353 2.53 -2.83 -16.06
N PRO A 354 1.65 -3.33 -16.95
CA PRO A 354 1.40 -4.73 -17.28
C PRO A 354 2.62 -5.40 -17.95
N THR A 355 2.83 -6.70 -17.76
CA THR A 355 3.96 -7.45 -18.38
C THR A 355 3.57 -8.40 -19.51
N ASN A 356 2.26 -8.55 -19.79
CA ASN A 356 1.74 -9.64 -20.62
C ASN A 356 0.76 -9.23 -21.73
N VAL A 357 0.44 -7.94 -21.85
CA VAL A 357 -0.65 -7.49 -22.74
C VAL A 357 -0.12 -7.17 -24.14
N SER A 358 0.84 -6.24 -24.25
CA SER A 358 1.42 -5.86 -25.53
C SER A 358 2.77 -5.16 -25.35
N PRO A 359 3.71 -5.27 -26.30
CA PRO A 359 5.02 -4.62 -26.22
C PRO A 359 4.95 -3.10 -25.98
N PHE A 360 3.97 -2.40 -26.57
CA PHE A 360 3.87 -0.94 -26.46
C PHE A 360 3.29 -0.44 -25.13
N ILE A 361 2.67 -1.32 -24.34
CA ILE A 361 2.20 -1.02 -22.97
C ILE A 361 2.96 -1.81 -21.90
N ASN A 362 4.01 -2.53 -22.27
CA ASN A 362 4.80 -3.31 -21.32
C ASN A 362 5.47 -2.41 -20.26
N GLY A 363 5.16 -2.62 -18.99
CA GLY A 363 5.77 -1.89 -17.88
C GLY A 363 5.50 -0.38 -17.87
N ILE A 364 4.37 0.08 -18.45
CA ILE A 364 4.01 1.51 -18.46
C ILE A 364 3.75 2.08 -17.07
N TRP A 365 3.40 1.23 -16.10
CA TRP A 365 3.14 1.63 -14.72
C TRP A 365 4.17 1.04 -13.76
N LEU A 366 4.64 1.89 -12.86
CA LEU A 366 5.47 1.55 -11.72
C LEU A 366 4.98 2.38 -10.54
N GLY A 367 4.42 1.71 -9.53
CA GLY A 367 3.84 2.40 -8.38
C GLY A 367 4.05 1.65 -7.07
N ALA A 368 3.87 2.39 -5.98
CA ALA A 368 3.78 1.81 -4.64
C ALA A 368 2.32 1.49 -4.33
N ASN A 369 2.09 0.32 -3.73
CA ASN A 369 0.80 -0.11 -3.20
C ASN A 369 0.93 -0.21 -1.68
N GLY A 370 0.03 0.46 -0.97
CA GLY A 370 -0.12 0.26 0.46
C GLY A 370 -0.85 -1.05 0.72
N MET A 371 -0.25 -1.92 1.51
CA MET A 371 -0.89 -3.11 2.06
C MET A 371 -1.03 -2.89 3.57
N PRO A 372 -2.24 -2.53 4.05
CA PRO A 372 -2.48 -2.36 5.48
C PRO A 372 -2.13 -3.63 6.25
N GLY A 373 -1.58 -3.47 7.44
CA GLY A 373 -1.37 -4.59 8.36
C GLY A 373 -2.66 -5.36 8.61
N SER A 374 -2.55 -6.63 8.97
CA SER A 374 -3.71 -7.43 9.36
C SER A 374 -4.47 -6.75 10.51
N THR A 375 -5.80 -6.77 10.47
CA THR A 375 -6.64 -6.28 11.58
C THR A 375 -6.70 -7.26 12.75
N ILE A 376 -6.13 -8.45 12.57
CA ILE A 376 -6.08 -9.53 13.54
C ILE A 376 -4.65 -10.03 13.59
N THR A 377 -4.03 -10.00 14.77
CA THR A 377 -2.69 -10.58 14.95
C THR A 377 -2.76 -12.09 14.79
N LEU A 378 -1.90 -12.67 13.94
CA LEU A 378 -1.81 -14.14 13.82
C LEU A 378 -1.24 -14.78 15.10
N TYR A 379 -0.54 -14.01 15.94
CA TYR A 379 -0.09 -14.41 17.28
C TYR A 379 -0.34 -13.26 18.26
N THR A 380 -1.21 -13.43 19.25
CA THR A 380 -1.84 -12.33 20.01
C THR A 380 -1.35 -12.19 21.45
N ALA A 381 -0.88 -13.25 22.10
CA ALA A 381 -0.50 -13.18 23.51
C ALA A 381 0.41 -14.33 23.94
N THR A 382 1.32 -14.04 24.87
CA THR A 382 2.11 -15.02 25.62
C THR A 382 1.67 -14.93 27.08
N PHE A 383 0.92 -15.91 27.59
CA PHE A 383 0.54 -15.96 29.01
C PHE A 383 1.59 -16.72 29.81
N VAL A 384 2.03 -16.11 30.91
CA VAL A 384 2.90 -16.71 31.92
C VAL A 384 2.14 -16.70 33.23
N THR A 385 1.64 -17.85 33.66
CA THR A 385 1.00 -18.05 34.96
C THR A 385 1.99 -18.61 35.98
N ALA A 386 1.67 -18.46 37.28
CA ALA A 386 2.41 -19.15 38.33
C ALA A 386 2.44 -20.67 38.07
N GLU A 387 1.35 -21.26 37.59
CA GLU A 387 1.34 -22.67 37.18
C GLU A 387 2.35 -22.97 36.07
N THR A 388 2.46 -22.16 35.01
CA THR A 388 3.44 -22.40 33.93
C THR A 388 4.90 -22.10 34.29
N LEU A 389 5.13 -21.29 35.35
CA LEU A 389 6.47 -20.98 35.88
C LEU A 389 6.91 -21.97 36.96
N VAL A 390 5.99 -22.47 37.77
CA VAL A 390 6.25 -23.30 38.96
C VAL A 390 5.98 -24.78 38.68
N THR A 391 4.98 -25.09 37.84
CA THR A 391 4.64 -26.44 37.38
C THR A 391 5.08 -26.58 35.93
N GLY A 392 6.17 -27.31 35.69
CA GLY A 392 6.60 -27.62 34.32
C GLY A 392 5.72 -28.71 33.72
N TYR A 393 5.98 -29.05 32.46
CA TYR A 393 5.34 -30.18 31.78
C TYR A 393 6.40 -31.11 31.20
N ASN A 394 6.15 -32.41 31.31
CA ASN A 394 6.97 -33.39 30.61
C ASN A 394 6.64 -33.32 29.10
N PRO A 395 7.60 -33.02 28.21
CA PRO A 395 7.33 -32.87 26.78
C PRO A 395 6.97 -34.18 26.07
N LYS A 396 7.24 -35.34 26.70
CA LYS A 396 6.88 -36.67 26.17
C LYS A 396 5.52 -37.15 26.64
N THR A 397 5.19 -36.94 27.91
CA THR A 397 3.94 -37.44 28.51
C THR A 397 2.86 -36.35 28.63
N GLY A 398 3.24 -35.09 28.52
CA GLY A 398 2.34 -33.97 28.66
C GLY A 398 1.83 -33.73 30.08
N GLU A 399 2.28 -34.53 31.05
CA GLU A 399 1.85 -34.46 32.43
C GLU A 399 2.54 -33.30 33.16
N PRO A 400 1.86 -32.67 34.14
CA PRO A 400 2.49 -31.68 35.01
C PRO A 400 3.65 -32.33 35.78
N CYS A 401 4.81 -31.69 35.80
CA CYS A 401 5.97 -32.09 36.57
C CYS A 401 6.39 -30.94 37.50
N LYS A 402 6.83 -31.28 38.71
CA LYS A 402 7.26 -30.29 39.70
C LYS A 402 8.77 -30.08 39.66
N VAL A 403 9.19 -28.90 40.12
CA VAL A 403 10.60 -28.55 40.33
C VAL A 403 11.32 -29.55 41.26
N TRP A 404 10.57 -30.24 42.12
CA TRP A 404 11.09 -31.06 43.22
C TRP A 404 11.05 -32.58 42.97
N ASP A 405 10.46 -33.05 41.87
CA ASP A 405 10.23 -34.50 41.69
C ASP A 405 11.48 -35.30 41.30
N GLY A 406 12.66 -34.67 41.19
CA GLY A 406 13.96 -35.35 41.04
C GLY A 406 14.12 -36.20 39.78
N SER A 407 13.10 -36.25 38.91
CA SER A 407 13.15 -36.93 37.62
C SER A 407 13.93 -36.07 36.64
N THR A 408 15.12 -36.53 36.28
CA THR A 408 16.03 -35.94 35.29
C THR A 408 15.49 -35.98 33.84
N GLU A 409 14.29 -36.55 33.62
CA GLU A 409 13.65 -36.58 32.31
C GLU A 409 12.78 -35.34 32.07
N SER A 410 13.42 -34.27 31.57
CA SER A 410 12.84 -33.10 30.89
C SER A 410 11.53 -32.54 31.47
N CYS A 411 11.62 -31.71 32.50
CA CYS A 411 10.49 -30.89 32.95
C CYS A 411 10.60 -29.49 32.34
N ASP A 412 9.91 -29.26 31.22
CA ASP A 412 9.99 -28.00 30.48
C ASP A 412 8.95 -27.00 31.00
N ARG A 413 9.39 -25.78 31.34
CA ARG A 413 8.51 -24.64 31.71
C ARG A 413 8.25 -23.79 30.49
N GLY A 414 7.09 -23.12 30.43
CA GLY A 414 6.66 -22.53 29.18
C GLY A 414 5.70 -21.36 29.29
N SER A 415 5.20 -20.96 28.13
CA SER A 415 4.24 -19.89 27.96
C SER A 415 3.19 -20.30 26.93
N THR A 416 1.95 -19.90 27.13
CA THR A 416 0.88 -20.17 26.16
C THR A 416 0.82 -19.04 25.13
N ILE A 417 1.08 -19.38 23.87
CA ILE A 417 0.87 -18.50 22.72
C ILE A 417 -0.56 -18.67 22.22
N MET A 418 -1.26 -17.57 22.00
CA MET A 418 -2.55 -17.56 21.30
C MET A 418 -2.42 -16.91 19.94
N GLY A 419 -3.31 -17.25 19.01
CA GLY A 419 -3.36 -16.69 17.68
C GLY A 419 -4.74 -16.84 17.05
N MET A 420 -4.94 -16.21 15.89
CA MET A 420 -6.20 -16.30 15.15
C MET A 420 -5.94 -16.51 13.66
N ASN A 421 -6.70 -17.39 13.02
CA ASN A 421 -6.71 -17.57 11.57
C ASN A 421 -7.84 -16.75 10.93
N PRO A 422 -7.54 -15.70 10.14
CA PRO A 422 -8.55 -14.94 9.42
C PRO A 422 -9.01 -15.60 8.12
N PHE A 423 -8.34 -16.65 7.64
CA PHE A 423 -8.57 -17.26 6.34
C PHE A 423 -9.50 -18.47 6.41
N LYS A 424 -10.31 -18.70 5.37
CA LYS A 424 -11.16 -19.91 5.22
C LYS A 424 -10.34 -21.17 4.92
N ARG A 425 -9.04 -21.01 4.67
CA ARG A 425 -8.12 -22.10 4.41
C ARG A 425 -7.39 -22.47 5.69
N GLU A 426 -7.30 -23.77 5.94
CA GLU A 426 -6.40 -24.32 6.94
C GLU A 426 -4.95 -24.16 6.47
N TRP A 427 -4.07 -23.84 7.40
CA TRP A 427 -2.63 -23.82 7.17
C TRP A 427 -1.95 -24.38 8.41
N PHE A 428 -0.64 -24.59 8.31
CA PHE A 428 0.11 -25.18 9.40
C PHE A 428 1.34 -24.35 9.77
N ILE A 429 1.80 -24.51 11.01
CA ILE A 429 2.99 -23.86 11.53
C ILE A 429 3.96 -24.91 12.08
N LYS A 430 5.24 -24.78 11.79
CA LYS A 430 6.31 -25.54 12.49
C LYS A 430 7.52 -24.66 12.78
N ASP A 431 8.50 -25.22 13.46
CA ASP A 431 9.81 -24.60 13.73
C ASP A 431 9.70 -23.18 14.29
N ILE A 432 8.76 -23.01 15.23
CA ILE A 432 8.51 -21.73 15.88
C ILE A 432 9.70 -21.42 16.79
N VAL A 433 10.29 -20.23 16.63
CA VAL A 433 11.32 -19.69 17.52
C VAL A 433 11.07 -18.21 17.73
N TYR A 434 10.88 -17.81 18.98
CA TYR A 434 10.65 -16.42 19.36
C TYR A 434 11.54 -16.01 20.52
N ASP A 435 12.12 -14.82 20.42
CA ASP A 435 12.76 -14.16 21.54
C ASP A 435 11.79 -13.09 22.08
N THR A 436 11.54 -13.12 23.38
CA THR A 436 10.67 -12.16 24.05
C THR A 436 11.50 -11.18 24.86
N TYR A 437 11.23 -9.90 24.65
CA TYR A 437 11.94 -8.78 25.25
C TYR A 437 10.97 -7.88 26.01
N PHE A 438 11.42 -7.30 27.11
CA PHE A 438 10.79 -6.14 27.73
C PHE A 438 11.12 -4.85 26.96
N GLU A 439 10.29 -3.83 27.13
CA GLU A 439 10.57 -2.50 26.55
C GLU A 439 11.71 -1.76 27.25
N GLU A 440 11.96 -2.10 28.53
CA GLU A 440 13.02 -1.51 29.36
C GLU A 440 13.90 -2.61 29.96
N GLU A 441 15.13 -2.24 30.30
CA GLU A 441 16.04 -3.12 31.04
C GLU A 441 15.71 -3.09 32.54
N TYR A 442 15.74 -4.26 33.17
CA TYR A 442 15.53 -4.42 34.60
C TYR A 442 16.82 -4.85 35.28
N GLU A 443 17.24 -4.08 36.27
CA GLU A 443 18.31 -4.39 37.21
C GLU A 443 17.75 -4.29 38.63
N TYR A 444 17.92 -5.34 39.42
CA TYR A 444 17.31 -5.44 40.74
C TYR A 444 18.11 -6.35 41.68
N ASP A 445 18.06 -5.99 42.96
CA ASP A 445 18.40 -6.86 44.06
C ASP A 445 17.11 -7.49 44.60
N GLY A 446 17.20 -8.73 45.06
CA GLY A 446 16.09 -9.41 45.71
C GLY A 446 16.55 -10.17 46.94
N THR A 447 15.64 -10.31 47.90
CA THR A 447 15.86 -11.10 49.11
C THR A 447 14.88 -12.28 49.11
N PHE A 448 15.41 -13.50 48.95
CA PHE A 448 14.59 -14.71 49.04
C PHE A 448 14.33 -15.06 50.52
N MET A 449 13.07 -15.17 50.92
CA MET A 449 12.67 -15.52 52.28
C MET A 449 12.00 -16.89 52.32
N ALA A 450 12.29 -17.69 53.35
CA ALA A 450 11.40 -18.79 53.73
C ALA A 450 10.86 -18.56 55.12
N LYS A 451 9.55 -18.64 55.26
CA LYS A 451 8.84 -18.46 56.51
C LYS A 451 8.43 -19.82 57.07
N PRO A 452 8.80 -20.14 58.32
CA PRO A 452 8.32 -21.34 58.97
C PRO A 452 6.86 -21.22 59.40
N VAL A 453 6.20 -22.35 59.66
CA VAL A 453 4.85 -22.39 60.24
C VAL A 453 4.86 -21.64 61.59
N PRO A 454 3.91 -20.70 61.84
CA PRO A 454 3.84 -19.99 63.11
C PRO A 454 3.78 -20.95 64.31
N GLY A 455 4.71 -20.80 65.26
CA GLY A 455 4.82 -21.67 66.44
C GLY A 455 5.65 -22.95 66.25
N GLN A 456 6.30 -23.14 65.09
CA GLN A 456 7.26 -24.21 64.83
C GLN A 456 8.66 -23.69 64.47
N GLU A 457 9.00 -22.50 64.94
CA GLU A 457 10.24 -21.78 64.64
C GLU A 457 11.52 -22.53 65.09
N ASP A 458 11.39 -23.46 66.05
CA ASP A 458 12.51 -24.18 66.69
C ASP A 458 12.46 -25.73 66.54
N VAL A 459 11.77 -26.27 65.53
CA VAL A 459 11.61 -27.74 65.38
C VAL A 459 12.80 -28.36 64.62
N GLU A 460 13.50 -29.32 65.24
CA GLU A 460 14.55 -30.12 64.56
C GLU A 460 13.92 -31.16 63.62
N VAL A 461 14.25 -31.12 62.32
CA VAL A 461 13.78 -32.11 61.33
C VAL A 461 14.91 -33.07 60.94
N PRO A 462 14.71 -34.39 60.99
CA PRO A 462 15.68 -35.33 60.47
C PRO A 462 15.59 -35.41 58.94
N PHE A 463 16.65 -35.00 58.24
CA PHE A 463 16.85 -35.34 56.83
C PHE A 463 17.35 -36.79 56.70
N ALA A 464 16.85 -37.53 55.70
CA ALA A 464 17.36 -38.85 55.35
C ALA A 464 18.81 -38.73 54.85
N GLY A 465 19.76 -39.01 55.74
CA GLY A 465 21.20 -38.83 55.50
C GLY A 465 22.06 -38.73 56.77
N GLY A 466 21.46 -38.54 57.95
CA GLY A 466 22.15 -38.73 59.24
C GLY A 466 23.01 -37.56 59.75
N THR A 467 23.00 -36.40 59.09
CA THR A 467 23.60 -35.18 59.63
C THR A 467 22.55 -34.30 60.29
N THR A 468 22.56 -34.29 61.63
CA THR A 468 21.87 -33.27 62.44
C THR A 468 22.57 -31.94 62.24
N VAL A 469 21.91 -30.99 61.59
CA VAL A 469 22.35 -29.59 61.54
C VAL A 469 21.39 -28.84 62.46
N GLY A 470 21.92 -28.24 63.53
CA GLY A 470 21.13 -27.52 64.53
C GLY A 470 20.37 -26.33 63.95
N ASN A 471 19.29 -25.93 64.63
CA ASN A 471 18.46 -24.73 64.37
C ASN A 471 18.21 -24.45 62.88
N LEU A 472 17.60 -25.41 62.17
CA LEU A 472 17.47 -25.36 60.71
C LEU A 472 16.42 -24.37 60.17
N PHE A 473 15.53 -23.81 61.00
CA PHE A 473 14.43 -22.93 60.54
C PHE A 473 14.64 -21.44 60.77
N ASN A 474 15.78 -21.03 61.33
CA ASN A 474 16.28 -19.68 61.12
C ASN A 474 16.98 -19.65 59.76
N ILE A 475 16.22 -19.86 58.68
CA ILE A 475 16.85 -19.92 57.37
C ILE A 475 17.19 -18.49 56.96
N PRO A 476 18.49 -18.15 56.82
CA PRO A 476 18.88 -16.79 56.47
C PRO A 476 18.27 -16.44 55.12
N ALA A 477 17.73 -15.22 55.05
CA ALA A 477 17.32 -14.64 53.80
C ALA A 477 18.52 -14.66 52.83
N VAL A 478 18.29 -15.10 51.59
CA VAL A 478 19.36 -15.17 50.58
C VAL A 478 19.22 -13.95 49.69
N ASP A 479 20.17 -13.03 49.82
CA ASP A 479 20.26 -11.87 48.93
C ASP A 479 20.90 -12.28 47.60
N PHE A 480 20.32 -11.79 46.51
CA PHE A 480 20.85 -11.98 45.17
C PHE A 480 20.75 -10.69 44.35
N THR A 481 21.70 -10.51 43.44
CA THR A 481 21.73 -9.37 42.52
C THR A 481 21.60 -9.86 41.08
N CYS A 482 20.65 -9.28 40.35
CA CYS A 482 20.41 -9.55 38.93
C CYS A 482 20.88 -8.39 38.07
N SER A 483 21.83 -8.67 37.17
CA SER A 483 22.34 -7.70 36.20
C SER A 483 21.25 -7.21 35.24
N ALA A 484 21.39 -5.99 34.74
CA ALA A 484 20.50 -5.40 33.74
C ALA A 484 20.21 -6.36 32.57
N SER A 485 18.93 -6.68 32.36
CA SER A 485 18.47 -7.47 31.22
C SER A 485 17.15 -6.94 30.69
N LYS A 486 17.01 -6.96 29.35
CA LYS A 486 15.74 -6.75 28.64
C LYS A 486 15.16 -8.04 28.08
N VAL A 487 15.87 -9.16 28.19
CA VAL A 487 15.45 -10.43 27.57
C VAL A 487 14.69 -11.24 28.60
N LEU A 488 13.43 -11.55 28.31
CA LEU A 488 12.61 -12.43 29.14
C LEU A 488 12.99 -13.90 28.89
N GLY A 489 13.14 -14.27 27.63
CA GLY A 489 13.50 -15.65 27.25
C GLY A 489 13.21 -15.95 25.79
N ARG A 490 13.67 -17.13 25.36
CA ARG A 490 13.43 -17.71 24.04
C ARG A 490 12.38 -18.79 24.13
N THR A 491 11.28 -18.67 23.41
CA THR A 491 10.32 -19.76 23.23
C THR A 491 10.60 -20.49 21.93
N PHE A 492 10.45 -21.81 21.92
CA PHE A 492 10.48 -22.56 20.66
C PHE A 492 9.58 -23.78 20.67
N SER A 493 9.13 -24.24 19.50
CA SER A 493 8.35 -25.47 19.37
C SER A 493 9.27 -26.70 19.42
N LYS A 494 8.84 -27.76 20.12
CA LYS A 494 9.43 -29.10 20.16
C LYS A 494 8.36 -30.12 19.76
N PRO A 495 8.73 -31.25 19.14
CA PRO A 495 7.81 -32.35 18.89
C PRO A 495 7.16 -32.84 20.20
N GLY A 496 5.87 -33.18 20.20
CA GLY A 496 5.14 -33.74 21.35
C GLY A 496 4.39 -32.76 22.27
N MET A 497 4.57 -31.43 22.15
CA MET A 497 3.90 -30.45 23.01
C MET A 497 2.39 -30.31 22.73
N TRP A 498 1.63 -29.74 23.66
CA TRP A 498 0.17 -29.60 23.52
C TRP A 498 -0.24 -28.37 22.69
N ALA A 499 -1.11 -28.59 21.70
CA ALA A 499 -1.86 -27.54 21.02
C ALA A 499 -3.35 -27.63 21.45
N GLY A 500 -3.90 -26.52 21.95
CA GLY A 500 -5.27 -26.43 22.47
C GLY A 500 -6.13 -25.41 21.72
N TYR A 501 -7.44 -25.66 21.62
CA TYR A 501 -8.40 -24.72 21.04
C TYR A 501 -9.16 -23.94 22.13
N PRO A 502 -9.35 -22.61 22.00
CA PRO A 502 -9.92 -21.77 23.08
C PRO A 502 -11.38 -22.04 23.46
N ASN A 503 -12.11 -22.89 22.72
CA ASN A 503 -13.42 -23.39 23.16
C ASN A 503 -13.33 -24.48 24.24
N HIS A 504 -12.13 -24.92 24.60
CA HIS A 504 -11.87 -25.64 25.84
C HIS A 504 -11.44 -24.63 26.90
N SER A 505 -12.38 -24.30 27.78
CA SER A 505 -12.20 -23.29 28.83
C SER A 505 -10.97 -23.59 29.69
N PRO A 506 -10.05 -22.63 29.91
CA PRO A 506 -8.98 -22.76 30.91
C PRO A 506 -9.49 -22.58 32.35
N GLY A 507 -10.80 -22.56 32.54
CA GLY A 507 -11.45 -22.01 33.73
C GLY A 507 -12.10 -23.05 34.63
N VAL A 508 -11.41 -24.13 35.01
CA VAL A 508 -11.68 -24.86 36.25
C VAL A 508 -10.54 -25.82 36.49
N GLY A 509 -10.02 -25.87 37.72
CA GLY A 509 -9.04 -26.86 38.18
C GLY A 509 -9.61 -28.28 38.14
N LEU A 510 -9.81 -28.82 36.95
CA LEU A 510 -10.05 -30.22 36.72
C LEU A 510 -8.68 -30.89 36.75
N SER A 511 -8.41 -31.51 37.88
CA SER A 511 -7.56 -32.69 37.94
C SER A 511 -7.95 -33.60 36.77
N TYR A 512 -7.04 -33.76 35.82
CA TYR A 512 -7.12 -34.86 34.86
C TYR A 512 -7.09 -36.15 35.70
N PRO A 513 -8.10 -37.03 35.61
CA PRO A 513 -8.14 -38.21 36.46
C PRO A 513 -7.02 -39.16 36.06
N PRO A 514 -6.36 -39.83 37.02
CA PRO A 514 -5.39 -40.87 36.74
C PRO A 514 -6.11 -42.11 36.21
N ASP A 515 -5.60 -42.66 35.12
CA ASP A 515 -5.66 -44.05 34.67
C ASP A 515 -6.72 -44.96 35.33
N ASP A 516 -7.93 -45.03 34.75
CA ASP A 516 -8.78 -46.23 34.88
C ASP A 516 -8.52 -47.14 33.67
N PRO A 517 -7.94 -48.34 33.84
CA PRO A 517 -7.64 -49.26 32.75
C PRO A 517 -8.89 -49.92 32.11
N ASN A 518 -10.12 -49.55 32.54
CA ASN A 518 -11.37 -50.06 31.96
C ASN A 518 -12.19 -49.05 31.13
N THR A 519 -11.70 -47.83 30.90
CA THR A 519 -12.38 -46.89 29.99
C THR A 519 -11.94 -47.14 28.55
N THR A 520 -12.71 -47.95 27.82
CA THR A 520 -12.56 -48.17 26.38
C THR A 520 -13.05 -47.00 25.51
N ASP A 521 -13.47 -45.90 26.13
CA ASP A 521 -13.86 -44.66 25.46
C ASP A 521 -12.87 -43.56 25.83
N VAL A 522 -11.62 -43.70 25.38
CA VAL A 522 -10.71 -42.55 25.29
C VAL A 522 -11.17 -41.75 24.09
N ASP A 523 -12.03 -40.77 24.38
CA ASP A 523 -12.63 -39.80 23.46
C ASP A 523 -11.62 -39.43 22.35
N GLU A 524 -11.97 -39.66 21.08
CA GLU A 524 -11.22 -39.19 19.90
C GLU A 524 -11.13 -37.64 19.84
N ASN A 525 -11.69 -36.95 20.84
CA ASN A 525 -11.53 -35.53 21.15
C ASN A 525 -10.39 -35.22 22.14
N LEU A 526 -9.60 -36.21 22.57
CA LEU A 526 -8.37 -35.99 23.35
C LEU A 526 -7.34 -35.23 22.50
N GLN A 527 -7.24 -33.93 22.78
CA GLN A 527 -6.04 -33.09 22.71
C GLN A 527 -4.95 -33.53 21.73
N ALA A 528 -4.82 -32.79 20.63
CA ALA A 528 -3.68 -32.93 19.74
C ALA A 528 -2.40 -32.57 20.50
N ARG A 529 -1.70 -33.60 20.97
CA ARG A 529 -0.24 -33.53 21.06
C ARG A 529 0.28 -33.12 19.67
N LEU A 530 1.37 -32.37 19.63
CA LEU A 530 2.22 -32.18 18.45
C LEU A 530 2.74 -33.55 18.03
N ALA A 531 1.89 -34.37 17.42
CA ALA A 531 2.22 -35.73 17.07
C ALA A 531 3.29 -35.77 15.95
N ASP A 532 3.41 -34.68 15.17
CA ASP A 532 4.11 -34.71 13.87
C ASP A 532 4.88 -33.41 13.52
N ASP A 533 5.55 -32.74 14.47
CA ASP A 533 6.38 -31.53 14.22
C ASP A 533 5.62 -30.28 13.72
N VAL A 534 4.30 -30.38 13.47
CA VAL A 534 3.50 -29.36 12.77
C VAL A 534 2.18 -29.05 13.53
N ILE A 535 1.81 -27.76 13.59
CA ILE A 535 0.62 -27.24 14.28
C ILE A 535 -0.45 -26.88 13.26
N PRO A 536 -1.63 -27.53 13.27
CA PRO A 536 -2.74 -27.11 12.43
C PRO A 536 -3.34 -25.80 12.92
N VAL A 537 -3.58 -24.89 11.99
CA VAL A 537 -4.25 -23.61 12.20
C VAL A 537 -5.59 -23.65 11.46
N PRO A 538 -6.68 -23.97 12.17
CA PRO A 538 -7.96 -24.28 11.55
C PRO A 538 -8.56 -23.08 10.81
N PRO A 539 -9.38 -23.31 9.78
CA PRO A 539 -9.94 -22.25 8.97
C PRO A 539 -10.97 -21.42 9.75
N ALA A 540 -11.11 -20.15 9.38
CA ALA A 540 -12.17 -19.25 9.82
C ALA A 540 -13.55 -19.83 9.48
N ARG A 541 -14.50 -19.68 10.41
CA ARG A 541 -15.89 -20.09 10.20
C ARG A 541 -16.64 -18.97 9.48
N VAL A 542 -17.65 -19.34 8.70
CA VAL A 542 -18.55 -18.39 8.05
C VAL A 542 -19.92 -18.52 8.72
N ALA A 543 -20.39 -17.45 9.36
CA ALA A 543 -21.73 -17.39 9.92
C ALA A 543 -22.81 -17.40 8.81
N ALA A 544 -24.06 -17.68 9.19
CA ALA A 544 -25.18 -17.75 8.24
C ALA A 544 -25.44 -16.43 7.48
N ASP A 545 -25.00 -15.30 8.02
CA ASP A 545 -25.08 -13.97 7.43
C ASP A 545 -23.89 -13.63 6.51
N GLY A 546 -22.94 -14.56 6.33
CA GLY A 546 -21.73 -14.36 5.54
C GLY A 546 -20.55 -13.74 6.31
N THR A 547 -20.72 -13.40 7.59
CA THR A 547 -19.65 -12.85 8.42
C THR A 547 -18.55 -13.89 8.64
N LYS A 548 -17.29 -13.52 8.36
CA LYS A 548 -16.12 -14.35 8.68
C LYS A 548 -15.80 -14.22 10.16
N ILE A 549 -15.79 -15.34 10.87
CA ILE A 549 -15.41 -15.45 12.28
C ILE A 549 -14.04 -16.13 12.30
N PRO A 550 -12.95 -15.40 12.62
CA PRO A 550 -11.62 -15.98 12.69
C PRO A 550 -11.57 -17.09 13.73
N THR A 551 -10.84 -18.16 13.45
CA THR A 551 -10.71 -19.27 14.41
C THR A 551 -9.48 -19.04 15.28
N SER A 552 -9.67 -19.03 16.59
CA SER A 552 -8.56 -18.89 17.54
C SER A 552 -7.88 -20.22 17.80
N TYR A 553 -6.57 -20.19 18.02
CA TYR A 553 -5.76 -21.34 18.40
C TYR A 553 -4.84 -20.94 19.57
N SER A 554 -4.43 -21.92 20.36
CA SER A 554 -3.49 -21.73 21.46
C SER A 554 -2.52 -22.90 21.54
N LEU A 555 -1.29 -22.62 21.95
CA LEU A 555 -0.24 -23.63 22.05
C LEU A 555 0.68 -23.26 23.20
N THR A 556 1.05 -24.23 24.03
CA THR A 556 2.01 -24.02 25.10
C THR A 556 3.41 -24.26 24.55
N MET A 557 4.35 -23.32 24.73
CA MET A 557 5.74 -23.39 24.27
C MET A 557 6.74 -23.38 25.42
N PRO A 558 7.77 -24.24 25.43
CA PRO A 558 8.85 -24.15 26.39
C PRO A 558 9.58 -22.80 26.25
N VAL A 559 9.88 -22.18 27.38
CA VAL A 559 10.67 -20.96 27.48
C VAL A 559 12.06 -21.35 27.97
N HIS A 560 13.06 -21.18 27.11
CA HIS A 560 14.46 -21.30 27.50
C HIS A 560 15.02 -19.92 27.88
N PRO A 561 15.74 -19.84 29.01
CA PRO A 561 16.41 -18.60 29.39
C PRO A 561 17.46 -18.23 28.35
N ILE A 562 17.56 -16.95 28.01
CA ILE A 562 18.76 -16.38 27.37
C ILE A 562 19.46 -15.58 28.49
N PRO A 563 20.74 -15.88 28.80
CA PRO A 563 21.34 -15.55 30.10
C PRO A 563 21.36 -14.05 30.45
N GLY A 564 20.96 -13.75 31.68
CA GLY A 564 21.48 -12.65 32.51
C GLY A 564 22.24 -13.26 33.69
N MET A 565 23.41 -12.71 34.05
CA MET A 565 24.27 -13.32 35.06
C MET A 565 23.84 -12.91 36.47
N THR A 566 23.70 -13.87 37.38
CA THR A 566 23.69 -13.61 38.83
C THR A 566 25.10 -13.27 39.30
N ALA A 567 25.25 -12.20 40.06
CA ALA A 567 26.38 -12.04 40.97
C ALA A 567 25.85 -12.24 42.39
N VAL A 568 26.33 -13.26 43.10
CA VAL A 568 26.08 -13.41 44.54
C VAL A 568 27.28 -12.79 45.27
N PRO A 569 27.12 -11.69 46.02
CA PRO A 569 28.23 -11.06 46.72
C PRO A 569 28.89 -12.03 47.71
N GLY A 570 30.16 -12.38 47.49
CA GLY A 570 30.93 -13.24 48.40
C GLY A 570 30.73 -14.75 48.25
N ALA A 571 30.09 -15.23 47.18
CA ALA A 571 29.91 -16.66 46.92
C ALA A 571 31.21 -17.38 46.46
N PRO A 572 31.40 -18.67 46.83
CA PRO A 572 32.43 -19.53 46.24
C PRO A 572 32.16 -19.76 44.74
N ASP A 573 33.21 -20.11 43.98
CA ASP A 573 33.14 -20.39 42.54
C ASP A 573 33.11 -21.92 42.34
N PRO A 574 32.05 -22.51 41.75
CA PRO A 574 30.87 -21.88 41.17
C PRO A 574 29.85 -21.39 42.22
N PRO A 575 29.07 -20.34 41.93
CA PRO A 575 28.09 -19.77 42.87
C PRO A 575 27.09 -20.83 43.33
N PRO A 576 26.73 -20.86 44.63
CA PRO A 576 25.76 -21.81 45.15
C PRO A 576 24.38 -21.55 44.52
N PRO A 577 23.57 -22.61 44.30
CA PRO A 577 22.20 -22.47 43.80
C PRO A 577 21.40 -21.53 44.72
N CYS A 578 20.61 -20.60 44.18
CA CYS A 578 19.91 -19.63 45.03
C CYS A 578 18.73 -20.23 45.82
N ILE A 579 18.41 -21.50 45.57
CA ILE A 579 17.50 -22.28 46.41
C ILE A 579 18.31 -23.40 47.09
N TRP A 580 18.40 -23.29 48.41
CA TRP A 580 19.13 -24.11 49.38
C TRP A 580 19.69 -25.45 48.91
N GLY A 581 20.85 -25.43 48.25
CA GLY A 581 21.61 -26.65 47.97
C GLY A 581 20.89 -27.69 47.10
N LEU A 582 19.82 -27.30 46.39
CA LEU A 582 19.26 -28.13 45.32
C LEU A 582 20.29 -28.18 44.21
N LYS A 583 20.94 -29.34 44.04
CA LYS A 583 22.07 -29.55 43.13
C LYS A 583 21.74 -29.25 41.65
N ASP A 584 20.45 -29.11 41.32
CA ASP A 584 19.95 -28.99 39.96
C ASP A 584 19.25 -27.65 39.64
N LEU A 585 19.20 -26.70 40.59
CA LEU A 585 18.72 -25.33 40.35
C LEU A 585 19.90 -24.40 40.13
N ASN A 586 20.16 -24.04 38.88
CA ASN A 586 21.30 -23.21 38.54
C ASN A 586 21.06 -21.77 39.04
N PRO A 587 22.05 -21.01 39.55
CA PRO A 587 21.88 -19.59 39.87
C PRO A 587 21.21 -18.75 38.76
N PHE A 588 21.40 -19.14 37.50
CA PHE A 588 20.68 -18.58 36.34
C PHE A 588 19.15 -18.66 36.44
N ASP A 589 18.62 -19.70 37.08
CA ASP A 589 17.18 -19.90 37.25
C ASP A 589 16.58 -18.85 38.18
N CYS A 590 17.36 -18.22 39.06
CA CYS A 590 16.83 -17.23 39.99
C CYS A 590 16.58 -15.90 39.30
N CYS A 591 17.55 -15.33 38.58
CA CYS A 591 17.26 -14.10 37.81
C CYS A 591 16.24 -14.35 36.69
N MET A 592 16.24 -15.53 36.06
CA MET A 592 15.25 -15.86 35.05
C MET A 592 13.84 -16.01 35.64
N THR A 593 13.65 -16.80 36.70
CA THR A 593 12.31 -17.05 37.26
C THR A 593 11.71 -15.76 37.83
N THR A 594 12.56 -14.80 38.19
CA THR A 594 12.16 -13.61 38.94
C THR A 594 12.08 -12.34 38.10
N ILE A 595 12.66 -12.28 36.90
CA ILE A 595 12.64 -11.06 36.06
C ILE A 595 11.23 -10.66 35.66
N PHE A 596 10.34 -11.64 35.41
CA PHE A 596 8.94 -11.36 35.11
C PHE A 596 8.18 -10.83 36.34
N THR A 597 8.39 -11.44 37.51
CA THR A 597 7.87 -10.95 38.80
C THR A 597 8.38 -9.54 39.09
N ALA A 598 9.67 -9.27 38.88
CA ALA A 598 10.27 -7.96 39.08
C ALA A 598 9.67 -6.91 38.13
N ALA A 599 9.53 -7.24 36.85
CA ALA A 599 8.86 -6.37 35.88
C ALA A 599 7.39 -6.11 36.26
N ALA A 600 6.68 -7.13 36.76
CA ALA A 600 5.30 -7.00 37.26
C ALA A 600 5.20 -6.12 38.51
N CYS A 601 6.11 -6.27 39.45
CA CYS A 601 6.18 -5.44 40.66
C CYS A 601 6.44 -3.98 40.33
N LYS A 602 7.42 -3.67 39.47
CA LYS A 602 7.70 -2.29 39.02
C LYS A 602 6.50 -1.69 38.27
N ALA A 603 5.83 -2.49 37.43
CA ALA A 603 4.62 -2.06 36.75
C ALA A 603 3.49 -1.76 37.76
N ALA A 604 3.32 -2.60 38.78
CA ALA A 604 2.32 -2.42 39.83
C ALA A 604 2.61 -1.19 40.70
N GLU A 605 3.86 -0.92 41.09
CA GLU A 605 4.30 0.31 41.77
C GLU A 605 3.95 1.56 40.96
N SER A 606 4.06 1.46 39.63
CA SER A 606 3.69 2.53 38.70
C SER A 606 2.18 2.60 38.41
N GLY A 607 1.34 1.82 39.10
CA GLY A 607 -0.11 1.77 38.92
C GLY A 607 -0.58 1.08 37.63
N LYS A 608 0.31 0.40 36.90
CA LYS A 608 -0.04 -0.39 35.71
C LYS A 608 -0.58 -1.77 36.15
N LYS A 609 -1.34 -2.41 35.27
CA LYS A 609 -1.87 -3.79 35.45
C LYS A 609 -1.33 -4.79 34.42
N GLN A 610 -0.46 -4.31 33.55
CA GLN A 610 0.10 -5.06 32.43
C GLN A 610 1.51 -4.55 32.12
N ILE A 611 2.33 -5.44 31.56
CA ILE A 611 3.68 -5.15 31.07
C ILE A 611 3.65 -5.32 29.56
N THR A 612 4.19 -4.37 28.80
CA THR A 612 4.34 -4.55 27.35
C THR A 612 5.62 -5.34 27.09
N VAL A 613 5.52 -6.42 26.32
CA VAL A 613 6.66 -7.18 25.80
C VAL A 613 6.67 -7.14 24.28
N ARG A 614 7.85 -7.22 23.67
CA ARG A 614 8.01 -7.43 22.23
C ARG A 614 8.49 -8.87 22.02
N SER A 615 7.73 -9.68 21.31
CA SER A 615 8.17 -11.02 20.90
C SER A 615 8.51 -10.97 19.42
N SER A 616 9.75 -11.32 19.07
CA SER A 616 10.23 -11.31 17.70
C SER A 616 10.85 -12.65 17.36
N GLY A 617 10.53 -13.18 16.19
CA GLY A 617 10.92 -14.54 15.87
C GLY A 617 10.63 -14.94 14.44
N SER A 618 10.78 -16.24 14.20
CA SER A 618 10.48 -16.88 12.95
C SER A 618 9.66 -18.13 13.16
N ALA A 619 8.83 -18.46 12.18
CA ALA A 619 8.14 -19.73 12.09
C ALA A 619 8.07 -20.16 10.62
N VAL A 620 7.85 -21.43 10.37
CA VAL A 620 7.58 -21.95 9.03
C VAL A 620 6.07 -22.07 8.87
N MET A 621 5.51 -21.28 7.97
CA MET A 621 4.12 -21.40 7.52
C MET A 621 4.05 -22.43 6.39
N ILE A 622 3.09 -23.36 6.46
CA ILE A 622 2.87 -24.39 5.45
C ILE A 622 1.44 -24.29 4.93
N VAL A 623 1.29 -24.18 3.62
CA VAL A 623 -0.02 -24.11 2.95
C VAL A 623 0.00 -25.08 1.78
N ASP A 624 -0.81 -26.14 1.86
CA ASP A 624 -0.89 -27.18 0.83
C ASP A 624 0.50 -27.74 0.42
N GLY A 625 1.44 -27.80 1.36
CA GLY A 625 2.81 -28.27 1.15
C GLY A 625 3.82 -27.22 0.70
N VAL A 626 3.41 -25.98 0.42
CA VAL A 626 4.34 -24.86 0.20
C VAL A 626 4.81 -24.32 1.56
N GLU A 627 6.12 -24.30 1.78
CA GLU A 627 6.74 -23.83 3.02
C GLU A 627 7.30 -22.41 2.87
N LEU A 628 7.01 -21.55 3.85
CA LEU A 628 7.41 -20.14 3.89
C LEU A 628 7.96 -19.79 5.28
N ASN A 629 9.21 -19.35 5.34
CA ASN A 629 9.82 -18.83 6.57
C ASN A 629 9.28 -17.42 6.84
N ILE A 630 8.30 -17.32 7.74
CA ILE A 630 7.73 -16.05 8.15
C ILE A 630 8.51 -15.49 9.33
N SER A 631 8.74 -14.18 9.35
CA SER A 631 9.28 -13.48 10.52
C SER A 631 8.28 -12.46 11.03
N THR A 632 7.94 -12.58 12.29
CA THR A 632 6.91 -11.77 12.94
C THR A 632 7.52 -11.09 14.15
N SER A 633 7.09 -9.86 14.42
CA SER A 633 7.53 -9.07 15.57
C SER A 633 6.32 -8.40 16.18
N ILE A 634 5.90 -8.84 17.37
CA ILE A 634 4.61 -8.50 17.92
C ILE A 634 4.80 -7.85 19.28
N ARG A 635 4.14 -6.70 19.49
CA ARG A 635 4.10 -6.03 20.79
C ARG A 635 2.84 -6.49 21.50
N MET A 636 3.01 -7.13 22.65
CA MET A 636 1.92 -7.76 23.39
C MET A 636 1.85 -7.19 24.81
N PRO A 637 0.67 -6.77 25.28
CA PRO A 637 0.46 -6.52 26.70
C PRO A 637 0.30 -7.87 27.43
N VAL A 638 1.22 -8.15 28.36
CA VAL A 638 1.12 -9.29 29.26
C VAL A 638 0.48 -8.83 30.56
N THR A 639 -0.68 -9.39 30.87
CA THR A 639 -1.36 -9.16 32.16
C THR A 639 -0.78 -10.12 33.19
N TYR A 640 -0.54 -9.63 34.40
CA TYR A 640 -0.09 -10.45 35.53
C TYR A 640 -1.17 -10.50 36.61
N THR A 641 -1.25 -11.64 37.31
CA THR A 641 -2.16 -11.82 38.45
C THR A 641 -1.48 -11.44 39.76
N LYS A 642 -2.24 -11.39 40.85
CA LYS A 642 -1.65 -11.19 42.19
C LYS A 642 -0.65 -12.28 42.55
N ASP A 643 -0.88 -13.51 42.07
CA ASP A 643 0.00 -14.65 42.32
C ASP A 643 1.35 -14.52 41.60
N VAL A 644 1.46 -13.66 40.58
CA VAL A 644 2.74 -13.32 39.95
C VAL A 644 3.52 -12.28 40.77
N LEU A 645 2.83 -11.45 41.57
CA LEU A 645 3.44 -10.43 42.43
C LEU A 645 4.07 -11.03 43.71
N GLN A 646 3.77 -12.29 43.99
CA GLN A 646 4.35 -13.06 45.08
C GLN A 646 4.87 -14.37 44.49
N PHE A 647 6.16 -14.42 44.22
CA PHE A 647 6.77 -15.66 43.73
C PHE A 647 6.92 -16.62 44.89
N ASP A 648 6.34 -17.81 44.79
CA ASP A 648 6.50 -18.90 45.75
C ASP A 648 7.15 -20.11 45.06
N ALA A 649 8.33 -20.49 45.54
CA ALA A 649 9.10 -21.62 45.04
C ALA A 649 8.55 -22.98 45.53
N ILE A 650 7.65 -22.98 46.52
CA ILE A 650 7.07 -24.20 47.10
C ILE A 650 5.54 -24.15 46.99
N PRO A 651 4.92 -25.01 46.16
CA PRO A 651 3.47 -25.03 46.06
C PRO A 651 2.80 -25.41 47.40
N PRO A 652 1.60 -24.90 47.70
CA PRO A 652 0.90 -25.19 48.95
C PRO A 652 0.68 -26.69 49.26
N ALA A 653 0.52 -27.51 48.21
CA ALA A 653 0.35 -28.95 48.34
C ALA A 653 1.65 -29.69 48.76
N SER A 654 2.81 -29.07 48.58
CA SER A 654 4.12 -29.65 48.89
C SER A 654 4.60 -29.31 50.32
N TYR A 655 3.93 -28.38 51.02
CA TYR A 655 4.24 -28.07 52.42
C TYR A 655 4.12 -29.28 53.35
N GLY A 656 3.28 -30.26 53.02
CA GLY A 656 3.14 -31.49 53.82
C GLY A 656 4.39 -32.39 53.81
N VAL A 657 5.24 -32.31 52.78
CA VAL A 657 6.49 -33.09 52.67
C VAL A 657 7.66 -32.39 53.39
N LEU A 658 7.62 -31.06 53.45
CA LEU A 658 8.62 -30.23 54.15
C LEU A 658 8.20 -29.87 55.59
N GLY A 659 6.96 -30.18 55.98
CA GLY A 659 6.40 -30.19 57.33
C GLY A 659 6.29 -28.85 58.06
N HIS A 660 7.07 -27.85 57.69
CA HIS A 660 7.44 -26.74 58.57
C HIS A 660 7.67 -25.39 57.87
N VAL A 661 7.44 -25.29 56.55
CA VAL A 661 7.55 -24.03 55.77
C VAL A 661 6.17 -23.67 55.22
N VAL A 662 5.77 -22.40 55.33
CA VAL A 662 4.46 -21.88 54.86
C VAL A 662 4.54 -20.96 53.65
N ASP A 663 5.73 -20.46 53.34
CA ASP A 663 6.01 -19.55 52.22
C ASP A 663 7.52 -19.62 51.95
N ALA A 664 7.95 -19.84 50.71
CA ALA A 664 9.36 -19.82 50.34
C ALA A 664 9.53 -19.10 49.02
N GLY A 665 9.78 -17.80 49.10
CA GLY A 665 9.52 -16.90 48.01
C GLY A 665 10.00 -15.49 48.27
N PHE A 666 9.54 -14.57 47.43
CA PHE A 666 9.72 -13.14 47.61
C PHE A 666 8.56 -12.40 46.93
N GLY A 667 8.15 -11.28 47.50
CA GLY A 667 7.15 -10.37 46.96
C GLY A 667 7.77 -9.09 46.41
N CYS A 668 6.91 -8.16 45.98
CA CYS A 668 7.36 -6.85 45.51
C CYS A 668 8.12 -6.04 46.58
N ASP A 669 7.77 -6.21 47.87
CA ASP A 669 8.43 -5.51 48.97
C ASP A 669 9.87 -6.02 49.23
N ASP A 670 10.19 -7.20 48.72
CA ASP A 670 11.50 -7.86 48.87
C ASP A 670 12.44 -7.56 47.69
N LEU A 671 11.99 -6.74 46.73
CA LEU A 671 12.75 -6.32 45.56
C LEU A 671 13.21 -4.87 45.69
N ARG A 672 14.45 -4.61 45.27
CA ARG A 672 15.00 -3.26 45.18
C ARG A 672 15.59 -3.03 43.79
N PHE A 673 14.96 -2.16 43.02
CA PHE A 673 15.47 -1.75 41.72
C PHE A 673 16.69 -0.82 41.88
N THR A 674 17.84 -1.23 41.35
CA THR A 674 19.13 -0.55 41.54
C THR A 674 19.53 0.34 40.37
N GLY A 675 18.88 0.19 39.20
CA GLY A 675 19.13 1.04 38.05
C GLY A 675 18.09 0.88 36.95
N VAL A 676 17.57 1.99 36.47
CA VAL A 676 16.97 2.09 35.12
C VAL A 676 17.82 3.12 34.40
N SER A 677 18.71 2.67 33.52
CA SER A 677 19.38 3.61 32.63
C SER A 677 18.37 4.01 31.56
N ALA A 678 17.80 5.20 31.68
CA ALA A 678 17.10 5.83 30.58
C ALA A 678 18.13 6.14 29.48
N ARG A 679 17.97 5.56 28.30
CA ARG A 679 18.52 6.09 27.06
C ARG A 679 17.42 6.27 26.04
#